data_AF-A0A7C3RT08-F1
#
_entry.id   AF-A0A7C3RT08-F1
#
_cell.length_a   1.000
_cell.length_b   1.000
_cell.length_c   1.000
_cell.angle_alpha   90.00
_cell.angle_beta   90.00
_cell.angle_gamma   90.00
#
_symmetry.space_group_name_H-M   'P 1'
#
loop_
_entity.id
_entity.type
_entity.pdbx_description
1 polymer ?
#
loop_
_entity_poly.entity_id
_entity_poly.type
_entity_poly.pdbx_seq_one_letter_code
_entity_poly.pdbx_strand_id
1 'polypeptide(L)'
;MQYKKLYLVFLAVYVLSCFLMYSFTGLSRELNPVAISDRENRWIIINGEWKYENGGLYGEVETGKALIYLDAQFRNINIECTINPVSGRAGVIFYMQNVLNYYELVLERQELFFILRMTNDTRYLASSKLPKEKYYVFKIIQEEDTVAVLLNNSLLFKVNDDTFTSGFFGLSVQNGKASFSNINVKGDPPIVLKNDSFDVSIDEKYGSIKSLLGSLDDGTVQFCNNTPLSPSNPWGWGTVILDYGEDLITSKEMRCRVYSSKGEVLTEYTGDKIRVEIKRRLSGSFLDEIYTINSFNELTLNTLGVVFRPDITMHVGEQSSYFLVENTPMVYHWFTGKNLAYLLVTHNNGRPPHLAIVLMNGEINGYTLLYNLGVKHIPLGASPVLFVTGKGIDGRKTEYTQPEIYIRPNKPLSFTLRYFLFKDWKDMEDKILNICKQPVFRYPRYIPVGKYMDIEVEVPQDIEITSVKMDGTEVLYVKVADDKYLVKALVKSAGLKRIDFSFSDGRETFILFEGMQNIRTLLNKRAEFILNYQIDSNPDSLGFLGIFPIDLLNKKSMASSQAGNCQQAGTGEITASALIPIYKNLVDPQEDEIKKIELYANEWLRGKCQDKDYACYLNPLNKAAGGDGMGFRIWNANWIATVYYYLSLFENRYLKLQTRDTYLLWAYNTLKWFFSNKPTYISPEPHMIRKVINELYNRNYKKEAKDLEEATEHTIKSILSQSRELEQKGKEWVMDANAFVPMATFLFIEGYDKEAYTFLDPTITDLGYSYDPRIQSAFRIWDDAASGYHYKLIPYPTMPHFWTSIVGYPLLLAYERYDKEEFLESAYNSIMSLYESYNSDYPFNLWGKMELGEAHSAFLPGLGLNTQERACSDQDGSFSTYLETFGTKCYITKTGRSINCSREDSRIVSWAAYPREYILEDAGYIISTAHISTVINSVKLKNDSIIIEIENLRKDDIETELKLSSIDKKSLKSMTIKMKALEKQFVEIRI
;
A
#
# COMPACT_ATOMS: atom_id res chain seq x y z
N MET A 1 35.35 11.21 -20.21
CA MET A 1 34.79 12.21 -21.16
C MET A 1 33.59 11.71 -21.99
N GLN A 2 33.31 10.40 -22.05
CA GLN A 2 32.07 9.83 -22.61
C GLN A 2 30.84 9.92 -21.66
N TYR A 3 31.04 10.00 -20.34
CA TYR A 3 29.96 10.07 -19.34
C TYR A 3 29.16 11.38 -19.33
N LYS A 4 29.76 12.52 -19.71
CA LYS A 4 29.03 13.79 -19.83
C LYS A 4 27.98 13.76 -20.94
N LYS A 5 28.21 13.01 -22.02
CA LYS A 5 27.23 12.85 -23.11
C LYS A 5 26.07 11.96 -22.69
N LEU A 6 26.30 10.91 -21.89
CA LEU A 6 25.24 10.03 -21.39
C LEU A 6 24.35 10.73 -20.34
N TYR A 7 24.95 11.55 -19.46
CA TYR A 7 24.22 12.34 -18.47
C TYR A 7 23.43 13.49 -19.12
N LEU A 8 23.99 14.14 -20.14
CA LEU A 8 23.25 15.14 -20.94
C LEU A 8 22.12 14.50 -21.75
N VAL A 9 22.26 13.25 -22.21
CA VAL A 9 21.18 12.51 -22.88
C VAL A 9 20.10 12.08 -21.89
N PHE A 10 20.45 11.61 -20.69
CA PHE A 10 19.46 11.29 -19.64
C PHE A 10 18.75 12.54 -19.12
N LEU A 11 19.48 13.64 -18.90
CA LEU A 11 18.90 14.92 -18.51
C LEU A 11 18.05 15.51 -19.63
N ALA A 12 18.46 15.37 -20.90
CA ALA A 12 17.65 15.80 -22.03
C ALA A 12 16.40 14.93 -22.21
N VAL A 13 16.48 13.60 -22.01
CA VAL A 13 15.32 12.71 -22.06
C VAL A 13 14.39 12.98 -20.87
N TYR A 14 14.93 13.24 -19.67
CA TYR A 14 14.16 13.58 -18.48
C TYR A 14 13.50 14.95 -18.59
N VAL A 15 14.24 15.99 -19.01
CA VAL A 15 13.70 17.34 -19.24
C VAL A 15 12.74 17.36 -20.42
N LEU A 16 12.96 16.57 -21.49
CA LEU A 16 12.02 16.42 -22.60
C LEU A 16 10.77 15.63 -22.17
N SER A 17 10.89 14.64 -21.30
CA SER A 17 9.74 13.93 -20.72
C SER A 17 8.96 14.80 -19.73
N CYS A 18 9.64 15.66 -18.96
CA CYS A 18 9.00 16.66 -18.10
C CYS A 18 8.38 17.80 -18.91
N PHE A 19 9.01 18.24 -20.00
CA PHE A 19 8.44 19.23 -20.92
C PHE A 19 7.27 18.66 -21.71
N LEU A 20 7.31 17.39 -22.12
CA LEU A 20 6.16 16.69 -22.70
C LEU A 20 5.04 16.60 -21.66
N MET A 21 5.29 16.19 -20.41
CA MET A 21 4.26 16.23 -19.36
C MET A 21 3.70 17.65 -19.13
N TYR A 22 4.55 18.70 -19.10
CA TYR A 22 4.12 20.08 -18.88
C TYR A 22 3.42 20.73 -20.10
N SER A 23 3.74 20.29 -21.32
CA SER A 23 3.06 20.74 -22.55
C SER A 23 1.80 19.93 -22.86
N PHE A 24 1.60 18.76 -22.22
CA PHE A 24 0.32 18.06 -22.19
C PHE A 24 -0.62 18.58 -21.08
N THR A 25 -0.12 19.14 -19.96
CA THR A 25 -0.96 19.78 -18.92
C THR A 25 -1.31 21.25 -19.21
N GLY A 26 -0.80 21.83 -20.30
CA GLY A 26 -1.11 23.21 -20.73
C GLY A 26 -2.37 23.35 -21.59
N LEU A 27 -3.10 22.26 -21.86
CA LEU A 27 -4.29 22.22 -22.72
C LEU A 27 -5.50 21.60 -22.02
N SER A 28 -5.61 21.77 -20.70
CA SER A 28 -6.87 21.63 -19.96
C SER A 28 -7.25 22.97 -19.36
N ARG A 29 -7.54 23.97 -20.21
CA ARG A 29 -8.47 25.02 -19.77
C ARG A 29 -9.78 24.32 -19.49
N GLU A 30 -10.37 24.57 -18.32
CA GLU A 30 -11.74 24.20 -17.98
C GLU A 30 -12.66 24.50 -19.17
N LEU A 31 -12.99 23.47 -19.94
CA LEU A 31 -14.06 23.54 -20.90
C LEU A 31 -15.28 23.17 -20.08
N ASN A 32 -16.01 24.18 -19.60
CA ASN A 32 -17.36 23.95 -19.13
C ASN A 32 -18.19 23.58 -20.37
N PRO A 33 -18.57 22.30 -20.54
CA PRO A 33 -19.30 21.91 -21.73
C PRO A 33 -20.64 22.63 -21.75
N VAL A 34 -20.90 23.40 -22.80
CA VAL A 34 -22.22 23.99 -23.03
C VAL A 34 -23.00 23.00 -23.88
N ALA A 35 -24.10 22.48 -23.35
CA ALA A 35 -25.01 21.65 -24.11
C ALA A 35 -25.80 22.50 -25.12
N ILE A 36 -25.86 22.07 -26.37
CA ILE A 36 -26.85 22.58 -27.31
C ILE A 36 -28.03 21.61 -27.26
N SER A 37 -29.18 22.03 -26.74
CA SER A 37 -30.39 21.21 -26.81
C SER A 37 -31.10 21.43 -28.13
N ASP A 38 -31.03 20.46 -29.04
CA ASP A 38 -32.16 20.20 -29.93
C ASP A 38 -33.04 19.12 -29.26
N ARG A 39 -34.36 19.17 -29.47
CA ARG A 39 -35.38 18.47 -28.66
C ARG A 39 -35.26 16.93 -28.59
N GLU A 40 -34.30 16.31 -29.26
CA GLU A 40 -34.12 14.85 -29.27
C GLU A 40 -32.67 14.34 -29.15
N ASN A 41 -31.61 15.16 -29.27
CA ASN A 41 -30.21 14.68 -29.22
C ASN A 41 -29.30 15.60 -28.39
N ARG A 42 -28.67 15.07 -27.33
CA ARG A 42 -27.76 15.80 -26.43
C ARG A 42 -26.35 15.89 -27.03
N TRP A 43 -26.05 16.97 -27.74
CA TRP A 43 -24.68 17.27 -28.21
C TRP A 43 -23.90 18.06 -27.16
N ILE A 44 -22.67 17.63 -26.90
CA ILE A 44 -21.76 18.21 -25.91
C ILE A 44 -20.57 18.86 -26.64
N ILE A 45 -20.42 20.17 -26.46
CA ILE A 45 -19.27 20.92 -27.00
C ILE A 45 -18.06 20.66 -26.11
N ILE A 46 -16.99 20.16 -26.73
CA ILE A 46 -15.68 20.13 -26.08
C ILE A 46 -15.05 21.50 -26.26
N ASN A 47 -14.84 21.96 -27.49
CA ASN A 47 -14.27 23.28 -27.76
C ASN A 47 -14.65 23.82 -29.16
N GLY A 48 -14.30 25.07 -29.42
CA GLY A 48 -14.65 25.79 -30.66
C GLY A 48 -16.09 26.30 -30.66
N GLU A 49 -16.48 26.97 -31.74
CA GLU A 49 -17.84 27.49 -31.90
C GLU A 49 -18.70 26.48 -32.65
N TRP A 50 -19.76 26.01 -32.00
CA TRP A 50 -20.75 25.11 -32.58
C TRP A 50 -22.14 25.70 -32.42
N LYS A 51 -22.97 25.54 -33.45
CA LYS A 51 -24.39 25.97 -33.43
C LYS A 51 -25.23 25.11 -34.36
N TYR A 52 -26.51 24.99 -34.04
CA TYR A 52 -27.47 24.34 -34.91
C TYR A 52 -28.02 25.36 -35.92
N GLU A 53 -27.80 25.11 -37.22
CA GLU A 53 -28.25 25.99 -38.31
C GLU A 53 -28.74 25.16 -39.50
N ASN A 54 -29.85 25.59 -40.12
CA ASN A 54 -30.41 24.98 -41.34
C ASN A 54 -30.63 23.46 -41.27
N GLY A 55 -31.03 22.93 -40.11
CA GLY A 55 -31.27 21.48 -39.92
C GLY A 55 -30.00 20.64 -39.80
N GLY A 56 -28.88 21.26 -39.42
CA GLY A 56 -27.59 20.60 -39.20
C GLY A 56 -26.71 21.34 -38.18
N LEU A 57 -25.51 20.81 -37.93
CA LEU A 57 -24.51 21.41 -37.05
C LEU A 57 -23.50 22.21 -37.87
N TYR A 58 -23.25 23.44 -37.47
CA TYR A 58 -22.21 24.30 -38.00
C TYR A 58 -21.07 24.41 -36.98
N GLY A 59 -19.84 24.16 -37.42
CA GLY A 59 -18.63 24.29 -36.60
C GLY A 59 -17.63 25.28 -37.21
N GLU A 60 -17.02 26.11 -36.36
CA GLU A 60 -16.00 27.10 -36.73
C GLU A 60 -14.86 27.16 -35.71
N VAL A 61 -13.64 27.24 -36.23
CA VAL A 61 -12.45 27.56 -35.44
C VAL A 61 -11.40 28.27 -36.29
N GLU A 62 -10.88 29.40 -35.81
CA GLU A 62 -9.87 30.19 -36.51
C GLU A 62 -8.51 29.47 -36.57
N THR A 63 -8.04 28.96 -35.43
CA THR A 63 -6.80 28.18 -35.31
C THR A 63 -6.97 26.99 -34.37
N GLY A 64 -6.36 25.85 -34.70
CA GLY A 64 -6.49 24.61 -33.94
C GLY A 64 -7.67 23.75 -34.41
N LYS A 65 -8.20 22.94 -33.49
CA LYS A 65 -9.26 21.95 -33.75
C LYS A 65 -10.43 22.17 -32.79
N ALA A 66 -11.63 22.27 -33.34
CA ALA A 66 -12.90 22.27 -32.62
C ALA A 66 -13.51 20.86 -32.61
N LEU A 67 -14.13 20.49 -31.50
CA LEU A 67 -14.69 19.16 -31.25
C LEU A 67 -16.07 19.27 -30.59
N ILE A 68 -17.00 18.46 -31.05
CA ILE A 68 -18.31 18.23 -30.43
C ILE A 68 -18.63 16.73 -30.50
N TYR A 69 -19.36 16.19 -29.53
CA TYR A 69 -19.77 14.80 -29.55
C TYR A 69 -21.22 14.61 -29.11
N LEU A 70 -21.82 13.52 -29.57
CA LEU A 70 -23.14 13.08 -29.16
C LEU A 70 -23.00 12.30 -27.84
N ASP A 71 -23.81 12.63 -26.83
CA ASP A 71 -23.84 11.97 -25.51
C ASP A 71 -24.48 10.56 -25.58
N ALA A 72 -23.93 9.73 -26.46
CA ALA A 72 -24.29 8.35 -26.70
C ALA A 72 -23.06 7.61 -27.25
N GLN A 73 -22.79 6.43 -26.69
CA GLN A 73 -21.75 5.54 -27.18
C GLN A 73 -22.36 4.45 -28.06
N PHE A 74 -21.61 4.03 -29.07
CA PHE A 74 -22.04 3.03 -30.03
C PHE A 74 -20.96 1.98 -30.24
N ARG A 75 -21.39 0.79 -30.67
CA ARG A 75 -20.59 -0.26 -31.32
C ARG A 75 -21.30 -0.69 -32.62
N ASN A 76 -20.59 -1.42 -33.49
CA ASN A 76 -21.06 -1.80 -34.82
C ASN A 76 -21.69 -0.61 -35.57
N ILE A 77 -20.96 0.51 -35.58
CA ILE A 77 -21.54 1.80 -35.93
C ILE A 77 -21.73 1.95 -37.44
N ASN A 78 -22.91 2.45 -37.81
CA ASN A 78 -23.28 2.88 -39.13
C ASN A 78 -23.59 4.37 -39.08
N ILE A 79 -22.72 5.16 -39.69
CA ILE A 79 -22.81 6.62 -39.71
C ILE A 79 -23.12 7.02 -41.13
N GLU A 80 -24.17 7.80 -41.32
CA GLU A 80 -24.43 8.54 -42.55
C GLU A 80 -24.44 10.02 -42.20
N CYS A 81 -23.70 10.83 -42.95
CA CYS A 81 -23.67 12.27 -42.72
C CYS A 81 -23.26 13.00 -43.99
N THR A 82 -23.81 14.20 -44.16
CA THR A 82 -23.48 15.13 -45.23
C THR A 82 -22.51 16.19 -44.69
N ILE A 83 -21.33 16.31 -45.29
CA ILE A 83 -20.35 17.36 -44.98
C ILE A 83 -20.39 18.43 -46.08
N ASN A 84 -20.62 19.67 -45.68
CA ASN A 84 -20.42 20.85 -46.52
C ASN A 84 -19.15 21.59 -46.04
N PRO A 85 -17.98 21.30 -46.62
CA PRO A 85 -16.73 21.95 -46.23
C PRO A 85 -16.68 23.41 -46.75
N VAL A 86 -16.53 24.40 -45.86
CA VAL A 86 -16.40 25.81 -46.25
C VAL A 86 -14.92 26.18 -46.40
N SER A 87 -14.10 25.90 -45.38
CA SER A 87 -12.64 26.11 -45.39
C SER A 87 -11.96 25.18 -44.39
N GLY A 88 -10.65 24.96 -44.53
CA GLY A 88 -9.87 24.13 -43.60
C GLY A 88 -10.16 22.63 -43.75
N ARG A 89 -10.28 21.93 -42.62
CA ARG A 89 -10.63 20.50 -42.55
C ARG A 89 -11.95 20.30 -41.80
N ALA A 90 -12.73 19.34 -42.27
CA ALA A 90 -13.94 18.87 -41.60
C ALA A 90 -13.77 17.38 -41.29
N GLY A 91 -14.09 16.96 -40.06
CA GLY A 91 -13.89 15.60 -39.62
C GLY A 91 -15.15 15.00 -38.99
N VAL A 92 -15.31 13.69 -39.16
CA VAL A 92 -16.31 12.88 -38.47
C VAL A 92 -15.58 11.89 -37.60
N ILE A 93 -15.88 11.95 -36.30
CA ILE A 93 -15.21 11.19 -35.26
C ILE A 93 -16.12 10.04 -34.84
N PHE A 94 -15.52 8.87 -34.64
CA PHE A 94 -16.22 7.70 -34.12
C PHE A 94 -15.31 6.88 -33.20
N TYR A 95 -15.96 6.14 -32.30
CA TYR A 95 -15.32 5.41 -31.20
C TYR A 95 -14.37 6.27 -30.36
N MET A 96 -14.78 7.51 -30.12
CA MET A 96 -14.03 8.42 -29.27
C MET A 96 -14.03 7.93 -27.82
N GLN A 97 -12.83 7.66 -27.28
CA GLN A 97 -12.63 7.37 -25.86
C GLN A 97 -12.41 8.66 -25.08
N ASN A 98 -11.61 9.56 -25.65
CA ASN A 98 -11.31 10.90 -25.14
C ASN A 98 -10.75 11.77 -26.29
N VAL A 99 -10.37 13.02 -26.01
CA VAL A 99 -9.84 13.98 -27.00
C VAL A 99 -8.49 13.60 -27.63
N LEU A 100 -7.84 12.53 -27.15
CA LEU A 100 -6.57 12.03 -27.67
C LEU A 100 -6.71 10.66 -28.36
N ASN A 101 -7.86 9.98 -28.22
CA ASN A 101 -8.04 8.60 -28.66
C ASN A 101 -9.38 8.39 -29.39
N TYR A 102 -9.34 8.30 -30.72
CA TYR A 102 -10.51 8.11 -31.60
C TYR A 102 -10.11 7.76 -33.04
N TYR A 103 -11.08 7.31 -33.85
CA TYR A 103 -10.97 7.36 -35.30
C TYR A 103 -11.58 8.63 -35.86
N GLU A 104 -11.04 9.12 -36.97
CA GLU A 104 -11.56 10.28 -37.65
C GLU A 104 -11.50 10.11 -39.17
N LEU A 105 -12.63 10.32 -39.83
CA LEU A 105 -12.70 10.52 -41.27
C LEU A 105 -12.59 12.03 -41.54
N VAL A 106 -11.49 12.45 -42.16
CA VAL A 106 -11.19 13.85 -42.45
C VAL A 106 -11.35 14.15 -43.93
N LEU A 107 -12.04 15.26 -44.21
CA LEU A 107 -12.04 15.95 -45.49
C LEU A 107 -11.14 17.19 -45.42
N GLU A 108 -10.06 17.18 -46.18
CA GLU A 108 -9.10 18.28 -46.27
C GLU A 108 -9.14 18.95 -47.65
N ARG A 109 -9.14 20.29 -47.67
CA ARG A 109 -9.04 21.12 -48.89
C ARG A 109 -10.11 20.82 -49.96
N GLN A 110 -11.24 20.23 -49.55
CA GLN A 110 -12.32 19.81 -50.45
C GLN A 110 -11.91 18.79 -51.53
N GLU A 111 -10.80 18.07 -51.35
CA GLU A 111 -10.27 17.15 -52.38
C GLU A 111 -9.68 15.86 -51.80
N LEU A 112 -9.29 15.84 -50.53
CA LEU A 112 -8.64 14.69 -49.92
C LEU A 112 -9.48 14.16 -48.78
N PHE A 113 -9.97 12.93 -48.92
CA PHE A 113 -10.55 12.16 -47.83
C PHE A 113 -9.50 11.22 -47.27
N PHE A 114 -9.35 11.19 -45.96
CA PHE A 114 -8.53 10.18 -45.30
C PHE A 114 -9.13 9.79 -43.97
N ILE A 115 -8.93 8.53 -43.62
CA ILE A 115 -9.22 8.03 -42.29
C ILE A 115 -7.92 7.96 -41.52
N LEU A 116 -7.96 8.45 -40.29
CA LEU A 116 -6.87 8.37 -39.35
C LEU A 116 -7.33 7.75 -38.05
N ARG A 117 -6.36 7.23 -37.32
CA ARG A 117 -6.47 6.84 -35.92
C ARG A 117 -5.66 7.82 -35.11
N MET A 118 -6.32 8.50 -34.17
CA MET A 118 -5.66 9.23 -33.10
C MET A 118 -5.44 8.28 -31.94
N THR A 119 -4.18 8.12 -31.59
CA THR A 119 -3.70 7.66 -30.28
C THR A 119 -2.76 8.77 -29.78
N ASN A 120 -1.93 8.53 -28.76
CA ASN A 120 -0.86 9.47 -28.40
C ASN A 120 0.01 9.93 -29.61
N ASP A 121 0.01 9.15 -30.70
CA ASP A 121 0.42 9.56 -32.05
C ASP A 121 -0.73 9.46 -33.09
N THR A 122 -0.67 10.26 -34.16
CA THR A 122 -1.59 10.18 -35.32
C THR A 122 -1.11 9.16 -36.35
N ARG A 123 -1.97 8.22 -36.75
CA ARG A 123 -1.70 7.26 -37.83
C ARG A 123 -2.75 7.36 -38.94
N TYR A 124 -2.30 7.57 -40.18
CA TYR A 124 -3.16 7.50 -41.37
C TYR A 124 -3.41 6.04 -41.74
N LEU A 125 -4.67 5.65 -41.90
CA LEU A 125 -5.04 4.26 -42.24
C LEU A 125 -5.31 4.10 -43.74
N ALA A 126 -6.01 5.05 -44.36
CA ALA A 126 -6.24 5.11 -45.79
C ALA A 126 -6.58 6.52 -46.26
N SER A 127 -6.44 6.78 -47.55
CA SER A 127 -6.80 8.05 -48.18
C SER A 127 -7.30 7.86 -49.61
N SER A 128 -8.14 8.77 -50.08
CA SER A 128 -8.57 8.86 -51.47
C SER A 128 -8.75 10.32 -51.89
N LYS A 129 -8.50 10.61 -53.17
CA LYS A 129 -8.76 11.92 -53.77
C LYS A 129 -10.13 11.94 -54.43
N LEU A 130 -10.86 13.02 -54.23
CA LEU A 130 -12.20 13.23 -54.78
C LEU A 130 -12.24 14.48 -55.68
N PRO A 131 -13.14 14.51 -56.67
CA PRO A 131 -13.47 15.76 -57.35
C PRO A 131 -14.08 16.76 -56.36
N LYS A 132 -13.81 18.05 -56.54
CA LYS A 132 -14.40 19.12 -55.72
C LYS A 132 -15.91 19.17 -55.91
N GLU A 133 -16.63 18.89 -54.84
CA GLU A 133 -18.08 19.01 -54.78
C GLU A 133 -18.52 20.06 -53.74
N LYS A 134 -19.75 20.57 -53.91
CA LYS A 134 -20.35 21.50 -52.93
C LYS A 134 -20.59 20.82 -51.58
N TYR A 135 -20.85 19.52 -51.60
CA TYR A 135 -21.12 18.70 -50.42
C TYR A 135 -20.74 17.24 -50.68
N TYR A 136 -20.47 16.49 -49.61
CA TYR A 136 -20.13 15.07 -49.66
C TYR A 136 -21.05 14.29 -48.74
N VAL A 137 -21.76 13.29 -49.28
CA VAL A 137 -22.55 12.34 -48.48
C VAL A 137 -21.71 11.09 -48.29
N PHE A 138 -21.28 10.85 -47.06
CA PHE A 138 -20.48 9.68 -46.74
C PHE A 138 -21.25 8.73 -45.84
N LYS A 139 -20.86 7.47 -45.91
CA LYS A 139 -21.33 6.41 -45.03
C LYS A 139 -20.13 5.67 -44.45
N ILE A 140 -20.02 5.60 -43.14
CA ILE A 140 -19.04 4.77 -42.44
C ILE A 140 -19.80 3.56 -41.92
N ILE A 141 -19.36 2.38 -42.32
CA ILE A 141 -19.85 1.11 -41.78
C ILE A 141 -18.67 0.48 -41.09
N GLN A 142 -18.77 0.34 -39.77
CA GLN A 142 -17.80 -0.41 -39.00
C GLN A 142 -18.46 -1.62 -38.38
N GLU A 143 -17.96 -2.79 -38.76
CA GLU A 143 -18.35 -4.09 -38.21
C GLU A 143 -17.06 -4.78 -37.75
N GLU A 144 -17.00 -5.14 -36.47
CA GLU A 144 -15.80 -5.71 -35.85
C GLU A 144 -14.53 -4.84 -36.07
N ASP A 145 -13.49 -5.40 -36.70
CA ASP A 145 -12.21 -4.75 -37.00
C ASP A 145 -12.21 -3.97 -38.32
N THR A 146 -13.31 -4.01 -39.07
CA THR A 146 -13.36 -3.58 -40.44
C THR A 146 -14.10 -2.26 -40.56
N VAL A 147 -13.44 -1.23 -41.09
CA VAL A 147 -14.05 0.07 -41.42
C VAL A 147 -14.16 0.22 -42.92
N ALA A 148 -15.39 0.28 -43.42
CA ALA A 148 -15.70 0.63 -44.80
C ALA A 148 -16.21 2.07 -44.87
N VAL A 149 -15.57 2.90 -45.69
CA VAL A 149 -16.03 4.25 -45.99
C VAL A 149 -16.57 4.28 -47.41
N LEU A 150 -17.82 4.71 -47.55
CA LEU A 150 -18.49 4.89 -48.82
C LEU A 150 -18.76 6.37 -49.05
N LEU A 151 -18.65 6.81 -50.30
CA LEU A 151 -19.09 8.13 -50.76
C LEU A 151 -20.22 7.92 -51.77
N ASN A 152 -21.38 8.56 -51.57
CA ASN A 152 -22.55 8.41 -52.44
C ASN A 152 -22.88 6.91 -52.72
N ASN A 153 -22.82 6.08 -51.68
CA ASN A 153 -23.00 4.61 -51.72
C ASN A 153 -21.97 3.81 -52.54
N SER A 154 -20.89 4.44 -53.02
CA SER A 154 -19.75 3.75 -53.65
C SER A 154 -18.62 3.58 -52.66
N LEU A 155 -18.05 2.38 -52.54
CA LEU A 155 -16.92 2.10 -51.65
C LEU A 155 -15.71 2.98 -52.02
N LEU A 156 -15.24 3.79 -51.08
CA LEU A 156 -14.07 4.65 -51.25
C LEU A 156 -12.79 3.94 -50.82
N PHE A 157 -12.79 3.37 -49.61
CA PHE A 157 -11.76 2.47 -49.12
C PHE A 157 -12.29 1.61 -47.98
N LYS A 158 -11.58 0.50 -47.74
CA LYS A 158 -11.82 -0.43 -46.65
C LYS A 158 -10.50 -0.63 -45.90
N VAL A 159 -10.53 -0.50 -44.57
CA VAL A 159 -9.37 -0.70 -43.71
C VAL A 159 -9.72 -1.66 -42.59
N ASN A 160 -8.74 -2.42 -42.12
CA ASN A 160 -8.87 -3.23 -40.92
C ASN A 160 -8.05 -2.58 -39.81
N ASP A 161 -8.69 -2.14 -38.74
CA ASP A 161 -8.06 -1.61 -37.53
C ASP A 161 -9.00 -1.86 -36.34
N ASP A 162 -8.48 -2.52 -35.31
CA ASP A 162 -9.24 -3.00 -34.14
C ASP A 162 -8.86 -2.26 -32.85
N THR A 163 -8.24 -1.08 -32.96
CA THR A 163 -7.75 -0.31 -31.82
C THR A 163 -8.88 0.17 -30.91
N PHE A 164 -10.01 0.60 -31.49
CA PHE A 164 -11.21 0.98 -30.74
C PHE A 164 -12.42 0.18 -31.25
N THR A 165 -13.18 -0.41 -30.33
CA THR A 165 -14.32 -1.30 -30.64
C THR A 165 -15.68 -0.69 -30.30
N SER A 166 -15.70 0.37 -29.48
CA SER A 166 -16.88 1.14 -29.12
C SER A 166 -16.47 2.55 -28.71
N GLY A 167 -17.39 3.52 -28.68
CA GLY A 167 -17.16 4.84 -28.07
C GLY A 167 -18.12 5.90 -28.57
N PHE A 168 -17.84 7.16 -28.25
CA PHE A 168 -18.70 8.27 -28.66
C PHE A 168 -18.57 8.57 -30.16
N PHE A 169 -19.66 9.09 -30.72
CA PHE A 169 -19.67 9.70 -32.05
C PHE A 169 -19.50 11.21 -31.92
N GLY A 170 -18.74 11.82 -32.82
CA GLY A 170 -18.53 13.27 -32.80
C GLY A 170 -18.17 13.86 -34.15
N LEU A 171 -17.91 15.15 -34.15
CA LEU A 171 -17.55 15.92 -35.32
C LEU A 171 -16.36 16.83 -34.98
N SER A 172 -15.61 17.21 -36.00
CA SER A 172 -14.50 18.14 -35.85
C SER A 172 -14.43 19.15 -36.99
N VAL A 173 -13.84 20.30 -36.67
CA VAL A 173 -13.41 21.28 -37.66
C VAL A 173 -11.99 21.71 -37.29
N GLN A 174 -11.09 21.86 -38.26
CA GLN A 174 -9.71 22.29 -38.02
C GLN A 174 -9.32 23.44 -38.96
N ASN A 175 -8.84 24.54 -38.36
CA ASN A 175 -8.40 25.76 -39.07
C ASN A 175 -9.39 26.20 -40.16
N GLY A 176 -10.68 26.29 -39.84
CA GLY A 176 -11.70 26.52 -40.84
C GLY A 176 -13.14 26.38 -40.34
N LYS A 177 -14.03 26.12 -41.30
CA LYS A 177 -15.48 26.14 -41.12
C LYS A 177 -16.13 25.01 -41.91
N ALA A 178 -17.14 24.36 -41.34
CA ALA A 178 -17.93 23.33 -42.03
C ALA A 178 -19.34 23.23 -41.45
N SER A 179 -20.28 22.75 -42.26
CA SER A 179 -21.59 22.30 -41.77
C SER A 179 -21.81 20.81 -42.03
N PHE A 180 -22.51 20.19 -41.10
CA PHE A 180 -22.83 18.77 -41.06
C PHE A 180 -24.35 18.61 -40.99
N SER A 181 -24.96 17.93 -41.95
CA SER A 181 -26.40 17.69 -41.98
C SER A 181 -26.72 16.22 -42.26
N ASN A 182 -27.99 15.83 -42.12
CA ASN A 182 -28.45 14.44 -42.28
C ASN A 182 -27.62 13.44 -41.46
N ILE A 183 -27.29 13.81 -40.21
CA ILE A 183 -26.45 13.00 -39.33
C ILE A 183 -27.32 11.86 -38.78
N ASN A 184 -27.11 10.66 -39.30
CA ASN A 184 -27.79 9.45 -38.85
C ASN A 184 -26.75 8.48 -38.32
N VAL A 185 -26.81 8.20 -37.03
CA VAL A 185 -25.92 7.26 -36.36
C VAL A 185 -26.76 6.12 -35.82
N LYS A 186 -26.48 4.92 -36.31
CA LYS A 186 -27.04 3.69 -35.79
C LYS A 186 -25.91 2.82 -35.29
N GLY A 187 -26.12 2.16 -34.18
CA GLY A 187 -25.18 1.20 -33.63
C GLY A 187 -25.83 0.52 -32.45
N ASP A 188 -25.24 -0.58 -32.02
CA ASP A 188 -25.64 -1.21 -30.78
C ASP A 188 -25.08 -0.40 -29.60
N PRO A 189 -25.76 -0.38 -28.43
CA PRO A 189 -25.17 0.18 -27.22
C PRO A 189 -24.01 -0.68 -26.73
N PRO A 190 -23.06 -0.13 -25.95
CA PRO A 190 -22.03 -0.91 -25.26
C PRO A 190 -22.67 -1.95 -24.32
N ILE A 191 -21.99 -3.07 -24.10
CA ILE A 191 -22.43 -4.08 -23.13
C ILE A 191 -22.12 -3.57 -21.71
N VAL A 192 -23.18 -3.15 -21.02
CA VAL A 192 -23.12 -2.56 -19.68
C VAL A 192 -24.09 -3.27 -18.74
N LEU A 193 -23.63 -3.54 -17.51
CA LEU A 193 -24.46 -3.90 -16.37
C LEU A 193 -24.55 -2.68 -15.44
N LYS A 194 -25.77 -2.23 -15.14
CA LYS A 194 -25.98 -1.06 -14.28
C LYS A 194 -27.08 -1.26 -13.25
N ASN A 195 -26.83 -0.85 -12.01
CA ASN A 195 -27.80 -0.67 -10.92
C ASN A 195 -27.41 0.60 -10.12
N ASP A 196 -28.00 0.80 -8.94
CA ASP A 196 -27.73 1.98 -8.11
C ASP A 196 -26.30 1.99 -7.53
N SER A 197 -25.66 0.83 -7.40
CA SER A 197 -24.33 0.71 -6.79
C SER A 197 -23.20 0.57 -7.81
N PHE A 198 -23.46 0.00 -8.99
CA PHE A 198 -22.45 -0.39 -9.96
C PHE A 198 -22.83 0.03 -11.38
N ASP A 199 -21.83 0.49 -12.12
CA ASP A 199 -21.86 0.66 -13.58
C ASP A 199 -20.63 -0.05 -14.16
N VAL A 200 -20.88 -1.20 -14.83
CA VAL A 200 -19.86 -2.15 -15.26
C VAL A 200 -19.90 -2.30 -16.76
N SER A 201 -18.81 -1.95 -17.45
CA SER A 201 -18.69 -2.16 -18.90
C SER A 201 -17.77 -3.33 -19.23
N ILE A 202 -18.17 -4.13 -20.20
CA ILE A 202 -17.46 -5.35 -20.61
C ILE A 202 -16.79 -5.13 -21.97
N ASP A 203 -15.54 -5.53 -22.10
CA ASP A 203 -14.83 -5.57 -23.38
C ASP A 203 -15.34 -6.75 -24.20
N GLU A 204 -15.87 -6.53 -25.40
CA GLU A 204 -16.43 -7.61 -26.23
C GLU A 204 -15.35 -8.50 -26.85
N LYS A 205 -14.18 -7.94 -27.12
CA LYS A 205 -13.07 -8.65 -27.75
C LYS A 205 -12.42 -9.60 -26.76
N TYR A 206 -12.22 -9.13 -25.52
CA TYR A 206 -11.49 -9.88 -24.50
C TYR A 206 -12.38 -10.43 -23.39
N GLY A 207 -13.65 -10.04 -23.32
CA GLY A 207 -14.63 -10.51 -22.34
C GLY A 207 -14.36 -10.06 -20.89
N SER A 208 -13.30 -9.30 -20.66
CA SER A 208 -12.90 -8.73 -19.37
C SER A 208 -13.73 -7.49 -19.02
N ILE A 209 -13.79 -7.15 -17.73
CA ILE A 209 -14.34 -5.87 -17.29
C ILE A 209 -13.40 -4.75 -17.75
N LYS A 210 -13.94 -3.82 -18.54
CA LYS A 210 -13.23 -2.63 -19.06
C LYS A 210 -13.38 -1.46 -18.10
N SER A 211 -14.53 -1.33 -17.46
CA SER A 211 -14.80 -0.31 -16.44
C SER A 211 -15.62 -0.89 -15.30
N LEU A 212 -15.27 -0.51 -14.07
CA LEU A 212 -15.99 -0.88 -12.85
C LEU A 212 -16.15 0.36 -12.00
N LEU A 213 -17.28 1.06 -12.19
CA LEU A 213 -17.66 2.20 -11.36
C LEU A 213 -18.50 1.71 -10.19
N GLY A 214 -18.18 2.14 -8.98
CA GLY A 214 -18.99 1.93 -7.79
C GLY A 214 -19.46 3.25 -7.18
N SER A 215 -20.70 3.31 -6.72
CA SER A 215 -21.30 4.50 -6.12
C SER A 215 -21.89 4.21 -4.74
N LEU A 216 -21.54 5.05 -3.76
CA LEU A 216 -22.23 5.22 -2.48
C LEU A 216 -22.60 6.70 -2.31
N ASP A 217 -23.31 7.06 -1.23
CA ASP A 217 -23.66 8.46 -0.93
C ASP A 217 -22.43 9.39 -0.90
N ASP A 218 -21.27 8.81 -0.57
CA ASP A 218 -19.99 9.47 -0.42
C ASP A 218 -19.32 9.83 -1.76
N GLY A 219 -19.73 9.19 -2.87
CA GLY A 219 -19.20 9.47 -4.20
C GLY A 219 -19.20 8.26 -5.14
N THR A 220 -18.72 8.49 -6.36
CA THR A 220 -18.55 7.48 -7.41
C THR A 220 -17.08 7.30 -7.75
N VAL A 221 -16.64 6.06 -7.90
CA VAL A 221 -15.23 5.67 -8.03
C VAL A 221 -15.04 4.68 -9.15
N GLN A 222 -13.97 4.83 -9.93
CA GLN A 222 -13.47 3.83 -10.85
C GLN A 222 -12.46 2.89 -10.16
N PHE A 223 -12.82 1.62 -10.00
CA PHE A 223 -11.93 0.62 -9.38
C PHE A 223 -10.98 -0.03 -10.38
N CYS A 224 -11.39 -0.19 -11.64
CA CYS A 224 -10.61 -0.87 -12.67
C CYS A 224 -9.72 0.10 -13.46
N ASN A 225 -8.43 -0.21 -13.62
CA ASN A 225 -7.57 0.51 -14.55
C ASN A 225 -8.02 0.20 -15.99
N ASN A 226 -8.57 1.21 -16.66
CA ASN A 226 -9.17 1.12 -17.98
C ASN A 226 -8.19 1.46 -19.12
N THR A 227 -6.93 1.79 -18.81
CA THR A 227 -5.94 2.26 -19.79
C THR A 227 -5.12 1.08 -20.32
N PRO A 228 -5.28 0.61 -21.55
CA PRO A 228 -4.44 -0.46 -22.08
C PRO A 228 -2.98 0.01 -22.19
N LEU A 229 -2.03 -0.86 -21.83
CA LEU A 229 -0.61 -0.55 -21.95
C LEU A 229 -0.15 -0.39 -23.40
N SER A 230 -0.67 -1.28 -24.25
CA SER A 230 -0.48 -1.32 -25.68
C SER A 230 -1.62 -2.14 -26.28
N PRO A 231 -1.89 -2.02 -27.60
CA PRO A 231 -2.85 -2.87 -28.29
C PRO A 231 -2.55 -4.38 -28.17
N SER A 232 -1.29 -4.74 -27.92
CA SER A 232 -0.80 -6.12 -27.81
C SER A 232 -0.81 -6.69 -26.38
N ASN A 233 -1.18 -5.90 -25.37
CA ASN A 233 -1.12 -6.34 -23.97
C ASN A 233 -2.47 -6.15 -23.23
N PRO A 234 -3.49 -6.96 -23.56
CA PRO A 234 -4.87 -6.76 -23.14
C PRO A 234 -5.20 -7.41 -21.79
N TRP A 235 -4.30 -7.35 -20.80
CA TRP A 235 -4.65 -7.83 -19.46
C TRP A 235 -5.79 -6.99 -18.89
N GLY A 236 -6.95 -7.60 -18.75
CA GLY A 236 -8.17 -6.97 -18.26
C GLY A 236 -8.59 -7.55 -16.92
N TRP A 237 -9.47 -6.83 -16.24
CA TRP A 237 -10.06 -7.32 -15.01
C TRP A 237 -10.94 -8.54 -15.29
N GLY A 238 -10.69 -9.64 -14.60
CA GLY A 238 -11.33 -10.93 -14.82
C GLY A 238 -10.68 -11.80 -15.89
N THR A 239 -9.50 -11.43 -16.43
CA THR A 239 -8.72 -12.33 -17.29
C THR A 239 -8.39 -13.63 -16.54
N VAL A 240 -8.63 -14.78 -17.16
CA VAL A 240 -8.38 -16.10 -16.58
C VAL A 240 -7.05 -16.65 -17.07
N ILE A 241 -6.27 -17.22 -16.16
CA ILE A 241 -4.99 -17.88 -16.41
C ILE A 241 -5.17 -19.38 -16.17
N LEU A 242 -4.70 -20.21 -17.11
CA LEU A 242 -4.82 -21.66 -17.09
C LEU A 242 -3.47 -22.32 -17.40
N ASP A 243 -3.14 -23.40 -16.70
CA ASP A 243 -2.05 -24.32 -17.05
C ASP A 243 -2.53 -25.75 -16.83
N TYR A 244 -2.37 -26.59 -17.85
CA TYR A 244 -2.68 -28.03 -17.84
C TYR A 244 -1.55 -28.89 -18.43
N GLY A 245 -0.28 -28.46 -18.28
CA GLY A 245 0.91 -29.29 -18.48
C GLY A 245 1.61 -29.18 -19.84
N GLU A 246 1.19 -28.28 -20.73
CA GLU A 246 1.85 -28.02 -22.01
C GLU A 246 2.41 -26.59 -22.05
N ASP A 247 1.56 -25.58 -21.82
CA ASP A 247 1.91 -24.16 -21.74
C ASP A 247 0.91 -23.38 -20.85
N LEU A 248 1.34 -22.23 -20.33
CA LEU A 248 0.46 -21.26 -19.65
C LEU A 248 -0.38 -20.53 -20.70
N ILE A 249 -1.71 -20.68 -20.63
CA ILE A 249 -2.67 -20.06 -21.56
C ILE A 249 -3.53 -19.07 -20.80
N THR A 250 -3.90 -17.99 -21.46
CA THR A 250 -4.77 -16.95 -20.92
C THR A 250 -6.05 -16.83 -21.72
N SER A 251 -7.14 -16.38 -21.08
CA SER A 251 -8.43 -16.21 -21.77
C SER A 251 -8.37 -15.23 -22.94
N LYS A 252 -7.35 -14.36 -22.99
CA LYS A 252 -7.09 -13.43 -24.10
C LYS A 252 -6.66 -14.13 -25.41
N GLU A 253 -6.11 -15.34 -25.30
CA GLU A 253 -5.64 -16.16 -26.43
C GLU A 253 -6.75 -17.10 -26.92
N MET A 254 -7.84 -17.21 -26.17
CA MET A 254 -8.98 -18.06 -26.48
C MET A 254 -10.01 -17.30 -27.33
N ARG A 255 -10.83 -18.04 -28.08
CA ARG A 255 -11.94 -17.44 -28.81
C ARG A 255 -13.00 -16.93 -27.82
N CYS A 256 -13.19 -15.61 -27.76
CA CYS A 256 -14.16 -14.95 -26.89
C CYS A 256 -15.50 -14.70 -27.61
N ARG A 257 -16.62 -14.84 -26.89
CA ARG A 257 -17.94 -14.33 -27.27
C ARG A 257 -18.61 -13.72 -26.05
N VAL A 258 -19.26 -12.56 -26.23
CA VAL A 258 -19.98 -11.89 -25.15
C VAL A 258 -21.45 -11.76 -25.53
N TYR A 259 -22.32 -12.20 -24.62
CA TYR A 259 -23.76 -12.18 -24.75
C TYR A 259 -24.34 -11.30 -23.65
N SER A 260 -25.17 -10.34 -24.03
CA SER A 260 -25.88 -9.48 -23.09
C SER A 260 -27.37 -9.82 -23.09
N SER A 261 -27.95 -9.91 -21.90
CA SER A 261 -29.39 -10.04 -21.66
C SER A 261 -29.78 -9.13 -20.49
N LYS A 262 -31.08 -8.90 -20.26
CA LYS A 262 -31.53 -7.91 -19.26
C LYS A 262 -31.01 -8.25 -17.85
N GLY A 263 -30.01 -7.50 -17.38
CA GLY A 263 -29.40 -7.64 -16.05
C GLY A 263 -28.29 -8.70 -15.93
N GLU A 264 -27.92 -9.36 -17.02
CA GLU A 264 -26.89 -10.40 -17.04
C GLU A 264 -26.01 -10.32 -18.30
N VAL A 265 -24.70 -10.52 -18.12
CA VAL A 265 -23.75 -10.67 -19.23
C VAL A 265 -23.04 -12.02 -19.09
N LEU A 266 -23.01 -12.79 -20.17
CA LEU A 266 -22.27 -14.04 -20.27
C LEU A 266 -21.09 -13.85 -21.21
N THR A 267 -19.89 -14.18 -20.74
CA THR A 267 -18.69 -14.27 -21.55
C THR A 267 -18.29 -15.73 -21.69
N GLU A 268 -18.12 -16.20 -22.92
CA GLU A 268 -17.65 -17.56 -23.23
C GLU A 268 -16.27 -17.49 -23.89
N TYR A 269 -15.29 -18.18 -23.31
CA TYR A 269 -13.98 -18.42 -23.90
C TYR A 269 -13.88 -19.88 -24.32
N THR A 270 -13.60 -20.14 -25.59
CA THR A 270 -13.40 -21.49 -26.12
C THR A 270 -11.97 -21.66 -26.61
N GLY A 271 -11.24 -22.57 -25.97
CA GLY A 271 -9.94 -23.06 -26.44
C GLY A 271 -10.04 -24.51 -26.90
N ASP A 272 -8.90 -25.16 -27.12
CA ASP A 272 -8.87 -26.51 -27.71
C ASP A 272 -9.34 -27.62 -26.75
N LYS A 273 -9.01 -27.49 -25.45
CA LYS A 273 -9.30 -28.51 -24.43
C LYS A 273 -10.33 -28.08 -23.39
N ILE A 274 -10.52 -26.76 -23.22
CA ILE A 274 -11.31 -26.16 -22.15
C ILE A 274 -12.21 -25.06 -22.72
N ARG A 275 -13.41 -24.96 -22.12
CA ARG A 275 -14.28 -23.79 -22.21
C ARG A 275 -14.38 -23.12 -20.84
N VAL A 276 -14.24 -21.81 -20.81
CA VAL A 276 -14.47 -20.98 -19.61
C VAL A 276 -15.69 -20.11 -19.86
N GLU A 277 -16.64 -20.13 -18.93
CA GLU A 277 -17.83 -19.29 -18.94
C GLU A 277 -17.79 -18.37 -17.73
N ILE A 278 -17.92 -17.06 -17.94
CA ILE A 278 -18.04 -16.07 -16.87
C ILE A 278 -19.42 -15.43 -16.99
N LYS A 279 -20.29 -15.74 -16.03
CA LYS A 279 -21.61 -15.12 -15.93
C LYS A 279 -21.58 -14.00 -14.91
N ARG A 280 -21.89 -12.79 -15.36
CA ARG A 280 -21.95 -11.57 -14.56
C ARG A 280 -23.40 -11.15 -14.35
N ARG A 281 -23.81 -10.93 -13.10
CA ARG A 281 -25.18 -10.53 -12.77
C ARG A 281 -25.19 -9.46 -11.69
N LEU A 282 -26.02 -8.44 -11.88
CA LEU A 282 -26.35 -7.51 -10.80
C LEU A 282 -27.57 -8.02 -10.01
N SER A 283 -27.47 -7.99 -8.69
CA SER A 283 -28.54 -8.41 -7.79
C SER A 283 -28.55 -7.54 -6.54
N GLY A 284 -29.59 -6.71 -6.37
CA GLY A 284 -29.60 -5.70 -5.32
C GLY A 284 -28.45 -4.71 -5.52
N SER A 285 -27.60 -4.55 -4.52
CA SER A 285 -26.39 -3.72 -4.52
C SER A 285 -25.10 -4.50 -4.81
N PHE A 286 -25.20 -5.71 -5.38
CA PHE A 286 -24.07 -6.61 -5.60
C PHE A 286 -23.86 -6.94 -7.07
N LEU A 287 -22.61 -7.21 -7.43
CA LEU A 287 -22.22 -7.87 -8.67
C LEU A 287 -21.69 -9.27 -8.35
N ASP A 288 -22.28 -10.30 -8.94
CA ASP A 288 -21.77 -11.67 -8.87
C ASP A 288 -21.06 -12.01 -10.19
N GLU A 289 -19.83 -12.52 -10.12
CA GLU A 289 -19.13 -13.19 -11.22
C GLU A 289 -19.05 -14.69 -10.93
N ILE A 290 -19.70 -15.49 -11.77
CA ILE A 290 -19.72 -16.96 -11.66
C ILE A 290 -18.83 -17.52 -12.76
N TYR A 291 -17.73 -18.16 -12.36
CA TYR A 291 -16.79 -18.81 -13.25
C TYR A 291 -17.14 -20.28 -13.37
N THR A 292 -17.21 -20.79 -14.59
CA THR A 292 -17.45 -22.21 -14.87
C THR A 292 -16.42 -22.70 -15.87
N ILE A 293 -15.62 -23.70 -15.47
CA ILE A 293 -14.54 -24.27 -16.26
C ILE A 293 -14.98 -25.69 -16.67
N ASN A 294 -15.20 -25.87 -17.96
CA ASN A 294 -15.59 -27.13 -18.57
C ASN A 294 -14.40 -27.70 -19.36
N SER A 295 -14.12 -28.99 -19.21
CA SER A 295 -13.21 -29.68 -20.14
C SER A 295 -13.96 -30.50 -21.17
N PHE A 296 -13.35 -30.62 -22.35
CA PHE A 296 -13.79 -31.56 -23.38
C PHE A 296 -13.26 -32.99 -23.14
N ASN A 297 -12.14 -33.11 -22.41
CA ASN A 297 -11.50 -34.37 -22.04
C ASN A 297 -11.11 -34.38 -20.55
N GLU A 298 -10.73 -35.53 -20.00
CA GLU A 298 -10.15 -35.56 -18.65
C GLU A 298 -8.77 -34.90 -18.66
N LEU A 299 -8.52 -33.98 -17.72
CA LEU A 299 -7.24 -33.28 -17.60
C LEU A 299 -6.99 -32.78 -16.18
N THR A 300 -5.71 -32.55 -15.86
CA THR A 300 -5.28 -31.93 -14.60
C THR A 300 -4.95 -30.46 -14.84
N LEU A 301 -5.58 -29.58 -14.08
CA LEU A 301 -5.26 -28.16 -13.99
C LEU A 301 -4.19 -27.95 -12.91
N ASN A 302 -3.01 -27.49 -13.34
CA ASN A 302 -1.91 -27.08 -12.48
C ASN A 302 -2.04 -25.63 -12.03
N THR A 303 -2.63 -24.78 -12.88
CA THR A 303 -2.87 -23.36 -12.58
C THR A 303 -4.27 -22.97 -13.04
N LEU A 304 -5.03 -22.30 -12.17
CA LEU A 304 -6.28 -21.60 -12.46
C LEU A 304 -6.32 -20.32 -11.65
N GLY A 305 -6.12 -19.18 -12.31
CA GLY A 305 -6.08 -17.87 -11.66
C GLY A 305 -6.96 -16.83 -12.33
N VAL A 306 -7.37 -15.82 -11.57
CA VAL A 306 -8.13 -14.66 -12.05
C VAL A 306 -7.34 -13.38 -11.76
N VAL A 307 -7.15 -12.57 -12.81
CA VAL A 307 -6.43 -11.30 -12.73
C VAL A 307 -7.39 -10.18 -12.36
N PHE A 308 -7.03 -9.38 -11.37
CA PHE A 308 -7.72 -8.14 -11.02
C PHE A 308 -6.80 -6.97 -11.31
N ARG A 309 -7.37 -5.87 -11.79
CA ARG A 309 -6.60 -4.76 -12.32
C ARG A 309 -6.99 -3.43 -11.66
N PRO A 310 -6.79 -3.28 -10.34
CA PRO A 310 -7.05 -2.02 -9.67
C PRO A 310 -6.12 -0.92 -10.21
N ASP A 311 -6.56 0.33 -10.15
CA ASP A 311 -5.74 1.47 -10.62
C ASP A 311 -4.65 1.83 -9.61
N ILE A 312 -3.58 1.03 -9.62
CA ILE A 312 -2.44 1.18 -8.72
C ILE A 312 -1.47 2.19 -9.32
N THR A 313 -1.22 3.24 -8.55
CA THR A 313 -0.12 4.18 -8.79
C THR A 313 0.76 4.23 -7.56
N MET A 314 2.04 4.54 -7.77
CA MET A 314 3.03 4.65 -6.71
C MET A 314 3.44 6.11 -6.57
N HIS A 315 3.43 6.62 -5.34
CA HIS A 315 4.13 7.84 -4.97
C HIS A 315 5.26 7.49 -4.00
N VAL A 316 6.43 8.09 -4.19
CA VAL A 316 7.60 7.90 -3.33
C VAL A 316 7.98 9.26 -2.76
N GLY A 317 8.00 9.32 -1.43
CA GLY A 317 7.94 10.54 -0.66
C GLY A 317 9.21 11.38 -0.62
N GLU A 318 10.26 11.16 -1.42
CA GLU A 318 11.56 11.83 -1.16
C GLU A 318 11.54 13.36 -1.30
N GLN A 319 10.63 13.92 -2.12
CA GLN A 319 10.52 15.36 -2.38
C GLN A 319 9.19 15.98 -1.92
N SER A 320 8.11 15.20 -1.90
CA SER A 320 6.77 15.60 -1.47
C SER A 320 6.09 14.42 -0.79
N SER A 321 5.26 14.64 0.23
CA SER A 321 4.51 13.57 0.90
C SER A 321 3.25 13.14 0.13
N TYR A 322 2.68 14.02 -0.70
CA TYR A 322 1.51 13.75 -1.55
C TYR A 322 1.55 14.57 -2.86
N PHE A 323 0.69 14.20 -3.81
CA PHE A 323 0.35 14.99 -4.98
C PHE A 323 -1.17 15.01 -5.21
N LEU A 324 -1.69 16.11 -5.75
CA LEU A 324 -3.07 16.17 -6.22
C LEU A 324 -3.20 15.41 -7.54
N VAL A 325 -4.30 14.68 -7.69
CA VAL A 325 -4.61 13.89 -8.89
C VAL A 325 -6.07 14.08 -9.29
N GLU A 326 -6.43 13.64 -10.50
CA GLU A 326 -7.83 13.65 -10.95
C GLU A 326 -8.62 12.47 -10.38
N ASN A 327 -7.97 11.31 -10.21
CA ASN A 327 -8.57 10.10 -9.65
C ASN A 327 -7.61 9.50 -8.61
N THR A 328 -8.11 9.22 -7.40
CA THR A 328 -7.29 8.61 -6.36
C THR A 328 -6.91 7.18 -6.74
N PRO A 329 -5.62 6.80 -6.63
CA PRO A 329 -5.19 5.42 -6.86
C PRO A 329 -5.71 4.44 -5.81
N MET A 330 -5.67 3.17 -6.17
CA MET A 330 -6.12 2.07 -5.33
C MET A 330 -4.93 1.36 -4.66
N VAL A 331 -5.16 0.87 -3.44
CA VAL A 331 -4.35 -0.18 -2.81
C VAL A 331 -5.20 -1.42 -2.63
N TYR A 332 -4.58 -2.56 -2.31
CA TYR A 332 -5.33 -3.79 -2.12
C TYR A 332 -4.71 -4.71 -1.08
N HIS A 333 -5.58 -5.50 -0.45
CA HIS A 333 -5.24 -6.48 0.57
C HIS A 333 -6.05 -7.74 0.34
N TRP A 334 -5.53 -8.89 0.76
CA TRP A 334 -6.18 -10.16 0.47
C TRP A 334 -6.14 -11.12 1.65
N PHE A 335 -6.98 -12.12 1.55
CA PHE A 335 -6.89 -13.31 2.36
C PHE A 335 -7.20 -14.53 1.49
N THR A 336 -6.25 -15.45 1.35
CA THR A 336 -6.38 -16.67 0.55
C THR A 336 -6.75 -17.86 1.44
N GLY A 337 -7.83 -17.70 2.19
CA GLY A 337 -8.30 -18.63 3.22
C GLY A 337 -9.24 -19.73 2.75
N LYS A 338 -8.92 -20.39 1.63
CA LYS A 338 -9.76 -21.45 1.03
C LYS A 338 -11.17 -20.94 0.68
N ASN A 339 -12.21 -21.41 1.38
CA ASN A 339 -13.61 -21.12 1.08
C ASN A 339 -14.06 -19.71 1.50
N LEU A 340 -13.28 -19.03 2.34
CA LEU A 340 -13.59 -17.69 2.87
C LEU A 340 -12.62 -16.62 2.36
N ALA A 341 -12.04 -16.86 1.18
CA ALA A 341 -11.08 -15.96 0.60
C ALA A 341 -11.71 -14.67 0.08
N TYR A 342 -10.94 -13.59 0.09
CA TYR A 342 -11.36 -12.30 -0.44
C TYR A 342 -10.18 -11.45 -0.92
N LEU A 343 -10.50 -10.47 -1.76
CA LEU A 343 -9.64 -9.36 -2.16
C LEU A 343 -10.37 -8.05 -1.86
N LEU A 344 -9.69 -7.14 -1.18
CA LEU A 344 -10.18 -5.83 -0.82
C LEU A 344 -9.42 -4.81 -1.67
N VAL A 345 -10.13 -3.87 -2.27
CA VAL A 345 -9.58 -2.76 -3.04
C VAL A 345 -10.07 -1.47 -2.41
N THR A 346 -9.15 -0.72 -1.83
CA THR A 346 -9.43 0.51 -1.07
C THR A 346 -8.73 1.69 -1.72
N HIS A 347 -9.24 2.90 -1.47
CA HIS A 347 -8.57 4.10 -1.92
C HIS A 347 -7.30 4.32 -1.12
N ASN A 348 -6.24 4.75 -1.79
CA ASN A 348 -5.00 5.16 -1.14
C ASN A 348 -5.21 6.35 -0.17
N ASN A 349 -6.25 7.16 -0.35
CA ASN A 349 -6.59 8.28 0.54
C ASN A 349 -7.58 7.93 1.67
N GLY A 350 -8.00 6.66 1.78
CA GLY A 350 -8.93 6.18 2.80
C GLY A 350 -10.38 6.62 2.69
N ARG A 351 -10.77 7.38 1.66
CA ARG A 351 -12.16 7.82 1.48
C ARG A 351 -12.99 6.71 0.81
N PRO A 352 -14.22 6.43 1.27
CA PRO A 352 -15.11 5.48 0.60
C PRO A 352 -15.69 6.08 -0.71
N PRO A 353 -16.31 5.27 -1.58
CA PRO A 353 -16.54 3.82 -1.45
C PRO A 353 -15.29 2.97 -1.64
N HIS A 354 -15.23 1.84 -0.93
CA HIS A 354 -14.25 0.78 -1.16
C HIS A 354 -14.93 -0.45 -1.77
N LEU A 355 -14.15 -1.38 -2.33
CA LEU A 355 -14.65 -2.59 -3.00
C LEU A 355 -14.15 -3.86 -2.31
N ALA A 356 -15.08 -4.73 -1.90
CA ALA A 356 -14.77 -6.08 -1.45
C ALA A 356 -15.16 -7.09 -2.53
N ILE A 357 -14.29 -8.06 -2.78
CA ILE A 357 -14.48 -9.18 -3.70
C ILE A 357 -14.36 -10.46 -2.88
N VAL A 358 -15.49 -11.08 -2.55
CA VAL A 358 -15.58 -12.18 -1.60
C VAL A 358 -15.98 -13.47 -2.32
N LEU A 359 -15.26 -14.55 -2.05
CA LEU A 359 -15.56 -15.87 -2.59
C LEU A 359 -16.84 -16.44 -1.95
N MET A 360 -17.88 -16.68 -2.73
CA MET A 360 -19.16 -17.21 -2.24
C MET A 360 -19.24 -18.74 -2.30
N ASN A 361 -18.55 -19.36 -3.25
CA ASN A 361 -18.49 -20.80 -3.44
C ASN A 361 -17.19 -21.17 -4.16
N GLY A 362 -16.63 -22.34 -3.86
CA GLY A 362 -15.33 -22.81 -4.36
C GLY A 362 -14.21 -22.54 -3.35
N GLU A 363 -12.97 -22.48 -3.84
CA GLU A 363 -11.78 -22.24 -3.03
C GLU A 363 -10.81 -21.31 -3.76
N ILE A 364 -10.17 -20.41 -3.02
CA ILE A 364 -8.98 -19.69 -3.47
C ILE A 364 -7.85 -20.04 -2.51
N ASN A 365 -6.80 -20.62 -3.08
CA ASN A 365 -5.70 -21.23 -2.36
C ASN A 365 -4.42 -20.41 -2.40
N GLY A 366 -4.33 -19.37 -3.25
CA GLY A 366 -3.11 -18.57 -3.29
C GLY A 366 -3.23 -17.26 -4.06
N TYR A 367 -2.14 -16.50 -4.00
CA TYR A 367 -2.03 -15.14 -4.50
C TYR A 367 -0.70 -14.96 -5.25
N THR A 368 -0.72 -14.24 -6.37
CA THR A 368 0.51 -13.76 -7.04
C THR A 368 0.25 -12.44 -7.74
N LEU A 369 1.25 -12.02 -8.51
CA LEU A 369 1.23 -10.85 -9.37
C LEU A 369 1.42 -11.22 -10.84
N LEU A 370 0.96 -10.37 -11.75
CA LEU A 370 1.40 -10.43 -13.15
C LEU A 370 2.91 -10.26 -13.31
N TYR A 371 3.59 -9.61 -12.35
CA TYR A 371 5.05 -9.55 -12.30
C TYR A 371 5.71 -10.94 -12.41
N ASN A 372 5.18 -11.92 -11.66
CA ASN A 372 5.70 -13.29 -11.67
C ASN A 372 5.41 -14.04 -12.98
N LEU A 373 4.53 -13.47 -13.83
CA LEU A 373 4.23 -13.96 -15.18
C LEU A 373 4.99 -13.18 -16.26
N GLY A 374 6.00 -12.40 -15.87
CA GLY A 374 6.89 -11.66 -16.78
C GLY A 374 6.44 -10.23 -17.09
N VAL A 375 5.34 -9.73 -16.50
CA VAL A 375 4.84 -8.37 -16.76
C VAL A 375 5.51 -7.36 -15.82
N LYS A 376 6.50 -6.62 -16.33
CA LYS A 376 7.32 -5.69 -15.51
C LYS A 376 6.83 -4.24 -15.47
N HIS A 377 5.78 -3.88 -16.20
CA HIS A 377 5.26 -2.51 -16.21
C HIS A 377 4.48 -2.21 -14.93
N ILE A 378 4.80 -1.15 -14.19
CA ILE A 378 4.36 -0.93 -12.80
C ILE A 378 2.84 -1.15 -12.55
N PRO A 379 1.90 -0.38 -13.13
CA PRO A 379 0.47 -0.62 -12.91
C PRO A 379 -0.01 -2.04 -13.22
N LEU A 380 0.58 -2.69 -14.23
CA LEU A 380 0.17 -4.05 -14.60
C LEU A 380 0.89 -5.12 -13.78
N GLY A 381 2.19 -4.99 -13.56
CA GLY A 381 2.99 -5.94 -12.79
C GLY A 381 2.49 -6.03 -11.36
N ALA A 382 1.98 -4.93 -10.80
CA ALA A 382 1.39 -4.88 -9.46
C ALA A 382 -0.03 -5.47 -9.38
N SER A 383 -0.63 -5.83 -10.51
CA SER A 383 -2.01 -6.34 -10.56
C SER A 383 -2.09 -7.72 -9.89
N PRO A 384 -2.98 -7.87 -8.89
CA PRO A 384 -3.10 -9.10 -8.12
C PRO A 384 -3.80 -10.21 -8.92
N VAL A 385 -3.39 -11.44 -8.66
CA VAL A 385 -3.95 -12.65 -9.25
C VAL A 385 -4.33 -13.60 -8.12
N LEU A 386 -5.61 -13.96 -8.02
CA LEU A 386 -6.08 -14.97 -7.08
C LEU A 386 -6.14 -16.34 -7.76
N PHE A 387 -5.59 -17.36 -7.11
CA PHE A 387 -5.57 -18.73 -7.62
C PHE A 387 -6.54 -19.65 -6.90
N VAL A 388 -7.36 -20.34 -7.68
CA VAL A 388 -8.02 -21.58 -7.23
C VAL A 388 -6.96 -22.67 -7.05
N THR A 389 -5.99 -22.74 -7.97
CA THR A 389 -4.74 -23.50 -7.81
C THR A 389 -3.60 -22.79 -8.53
N GLY A 390 -2.42 -22.74 -7.91
CA GLY A 390 -1.18 -22.22 -8.49
C GLY A 390 -0.03 -23.22 -8.43
N LYS A 391 -0.32 -24.53 -8.45
CA LYS A 391 0.71 -25.59 -8.31
C LYS A 391 1.78 -25.51 -9.41
N GLY A 392 1.42 -25.10 -10.63
CA GLY A 392 2.36 -24.92 -11.73
C GLY A 392 3.35 -23.76 -11.54
N ILE A 393 3.09 -22.83 -10.60
CA ILE A 393 3.93 -21.65 -10.38
C ILE A 393 5.02 -21.92 -9.34
N ASP A 394 4.61 -22.43 -8.18
CA ASP A 394 5.52 -22.60 -7.05
C ASP A 394 5.75 -24.07 -6.69
N GLY A 395 4.70 -24.90 -6.77
CA GLY A 395 4.74 -26.34 -6.47
C GLY A 395 5.22 -26.75 -5.07
N ARG A 396 5.76 -25.80 -4.29
CA ARG A 396 6.31 -25.98 -2.95
C ARG A 396 5.20 -26.19 -1.93
N LYS A 397 5.54 -26.91 -0.86
CA LYS A 397 4.72 -26.96 0.33
C LYS A 397 4.92 -25.64 1.09
N THR A 398 3.86 -24.86 1.20
CA THR A 398 3.80 -23.62 1.99
C THR A 398 2.59 -23.68 2.92
N GLU A 399 2.38 -22.64 3.73
CA GLU A 399 1.16 -22.41 4.49
C GLU A 399 -0.09 -22.25 3.60
N TYR A 400 0.11 -21.92 2.32
CA TYR A 400 -0.92 -21.82 1.28
C TYR A 400 -0.86 -23.04 0.36
N THR A 401 -1.50 -24.14 0.77
CA THR A 401 -1.46 -25.40 0.00
C THR A 401 -2.08 -25.23 -1.38
N GLN A 402 -1.34 -25.57 -2.44
CA GLN A 402 -1.82 -25.52 -3.84
C GLN A 402 -2.23 -26.92 -4.33
N PRO A 403 -3.53 -27.26 -4.38
CA PRO A 403 -3.98 -28.57 -4.81
C PRO A 403 -3.88 -28.75 -6.32
N GLU A 404 -3.62 -29.97 -6.81
CA GLU A 404 -3.93 -30.31 -8.20
C GLU A 404 -5.44 -30.43 -8.36
N ILE A 405 -5.99 -29.82 -9.41
CA ILE A 405 -7.42 -29.91 -9.69
C ILE A 405 -7.62 -30.77 -10.91
N TYR A 406 -8.31 -31.88 -10.75
CA TYR A 406 -8.60 -32.78 -11.84
C TYR A 406 -10.05 -32.58 -12.33
N ILE A 407 -10.21 -32.27 -13.61
CA ILE A 407 -11.50 -31.93 -14.22
C ILE A 407 -11.90 -32.98 -15.28
N ARG A 408 -13.20 -33.29 -15.33
CA ARG A 408 -13.76 -34.29 -16.25
C ARG A 408 -14.88 -33.68 -17.11
N PRO A 409 -15.12 -34.22 -18.31
CA PRO A 409 -16.28 -33.85 -19.11
C PRO A 409 -17.57 -34.01 -18.30
N ASN A 410 -18.49 -33.05 -18.45
CA ASN A 410 -19.78 -32.97 -17.73
C ASN A 410 -19.69 -32.81 -16.21
N LYS A 411 -18.50 -32.55 -15.64
CA LYS A 411 -18.31 -32.18 -14.24
C LYS A 411 -17.53 -30.86 -14.16
N PRO A 412 -18.16 -29.72 -14.48
CA PRO A 412 -17.48 -28.44 -14.45
C PRO A 412 -16.97 -28.10 -13.05
N LEU A 413 -15.81 -27.45 -13.02
CA LEU A 413 -15.37 -26.72 -11.84
C LEU A 413 -16.05 -25.35 -11.86
N SER A 414 -16.59 -24.91 -10.73
CA SER A 414 -17.20 -23.58 -10.62
C SER A 414 -16.89 -22.92 -9.29
N PHE A 415 -16.69 -21.60 -9.35
CA PHE A 415 -16.56 -20.74 -8.18
C PHE A 415 -17.26 -19.40 -8.45
N THR A 416 -17.61 -18.69 -7.39
CA THR A 416 -18.36 -17.43 -7.48
C THR A 416 -17.69 -16.35 -6.66
N LEU A 417 -17.46 -15.18 -7.27
CA LEU A 417 -16.97 -13.98 -6.61
C LEU A 417 -18.09 -12.96 -6.52
N ARG A 418 -18.36 -12.48 -5.32
CA ARG A 418 -19.32 -11.41 -5.05
C ARG A 418 -18.59 -10.10 -4.78
N TYR A 419 -19.03 -9.07 -5.46
CA TYR A 419 -18.53 -7.71 -5.36
C TYR A 419 -19.56 -6.87 -4.60
N PHE A 420 -19.11 -6.15 -3.58
CA PHE A 420 -19.94 -5.18 -2.88
C PHE A 420 -19.11 -3.98 -2.43
N LEU A 421 -19.77 -2.83 -2.33
CA LEU A 421 -19.15 -1.61 -1.83
C LEU A 421 -19.27 -1.53 -0.31
N PHE A 422 -18.26 -0.98 0.37
CA PHE A 422 -18.29 -0.74 1.81
C PHE A 422 -17.70 0.63 2.17
N LYS A 423 -18.09 1.13 3.35
CA LYS A 423 -17.64 2.44 3.87
C LYS A 423 -16.46 2.33 4.82
N ASP A 424 -16.46 1.31 5.66
CA ASP A 424 -15.44 1.04 6.68
C ASP A 424 -15.38 -0.48 6.97
N TRP A 425 -14.45 -0.88 7.84
CA TRP A 425 -14.27 -2.29 8.20
C TRP A 425 -15.48 -2.90 8.91
N LYS A 426 -16.25 -2.11 9.65
CA LYS A 426 -17.44 -2.59 10.36
C LYS A 426 -18.56 -2.91 9.37
N ASP A 427 -18.83 -2.02 8.43
CA ASP A 427 -19.77 -2.23 7.32
C ASP A 427 -19.35 -3.43 6.46
N MET A 428 -18.05 -3.60 6.20
CA MET A 428 -17.52 -4.77 5.51
C MET A 428 -17.77 -6.07 6.29
N GLU A 429 -17.40 -6.15 7.57
CA GLU A 429 -17.63 -7.33 8.42
C GLU A 429 -19.12 -7.68 8.50
N ASP A 430 -19.98 -6.68 8.68
CA ASP A 430 -21.42 -6.88 8.75
C ASP A 430 -21.98 -7.43 7.43
N LYS A 431 -21.46 -6.99 6.27
CA LYS A 431 -21.81 -7.55 4.95
C LYS A 431 -21.25 -8.95 4.75
N ILE A 432 -20.02 -9.22 5.16
CA ILE A 432 -19.41 -10.57 5.13
C ILE A 432 -20.29 -11.56 5.92
N LEU A 433 -20.69 -11.18 7.14
CA LEU A 433 -21.51 -12.02 8.01
C LEU A 433 -22.93 -12.21 7.47
N ASN A 434 -23.62 -11.12 7.14
CA ASN A 434 -25.06 -11.16 6.89
C ASN A 434 -25.43 -11.44 5.43
N ILE A 435 -24.64 -10.94 4.48
CA ILE A 435 -24.88 -11.07 3.03
C ILE A 435 -24.06 -12.20 2.43
N CYS A 436 -22.78 -12.31 2.77
CA CYS A 436 -21.92 -13.37 2.26
C CYS A 436 -22.04 -14.67 3.06
N LYS A 437 -22.71 -14.63 4.23
CA LYS A 437 -22.86 -15.77 5.14
C LYS A 437 -21.52 -16.38 5.50
N GLN A 438 -20.54 -15.56 5.86
CA GLN A 438 -19.20 -16.01 6.27
C GLN A 438 -18.90 -15.60 7.70
N PRO A 439 -18.17 -16.42 8.47
CA PRO A 439 -17.73 -16.06 9.81
C PRO A 439 -16.71 -14.93 9.81
N VAL A 440 -16.65 -14.20 10.92
CA VAL A 440 -15.68 -13.12 11.20
C VAL A 440 -14.87 -13.49 12.44
N PHE A 441 -13.56 -13.22 12.41
CA PHE A 441 -12.63 -13.60 13.47
C PHE A 441 -11.97 -12.37 14.10
N ARG A 442 -12.02 -12.26 15.43
CA ARG A 442 -11.34 -11.20 16.18
C ARG A 442 -10.37 -11.82 17.18
N TYR A 443 -9.09 -11.56 16.98
CA TYR A 443 -8.01 -12.12 17.78
C TYR A 443 -6.76 -11.23 17.70
N PRO A 444 -5.91 -11.26 18.74
CA PRO A 444 -4.61 -10.59 18.69
C PRO A 444 -3.66 -11.39 17.79
N ARG A 445 -2.93 -10.68 16.91
CA ARG A 445 -2.09 -11.32 15.89
C ARG A 445 -0.70 -11.73 16.37
N TYR A 446 -0.26 -11.18 17.50
CA TYR A 446 1.07 -11.38 18.06
C TYR A 446 0.93 -11.77 19.53
N ILE A 447 1.34 -13.00 19.89
CA ILE A 447 1.14 -13.54 21.24
C ILE A 447 2.41 -14.23 21.74
N PRO A 448 2.89 -13.95 22.98
CA PRO A 448 4.07 -14.62 23.51
C PRO A 448 3.91 -16.13 23.65
N VAL A 449 5.00 -16.85 23.41
CA VAL A 449 5.09 -18.28 23.73
C VAL A 449 4.77 -18.51 25.21
N GLY A 450 3.94 -19.51 25.49
CA GLY A 450 3.45 -19.87 26.82
C GLY A 450 2.19 -19.13 27.25
N LYS A 451 1.66 -18.21 26.43
CA LYS A 451 0.41 -17.50 26.72
C LYS A 451 -0.77 -18.06 25.94
N TYR A 452 -1.96 -17.86 26.51
CA TYR A 452 -3.21 -18.16 25.82
C TYR A 452 -3.62 -16.98 24.95
N MET A 453 -4.20 -17.31 23.81
CA MET A 453 -4.88 -16.41 22.91
C MET A 453 -6.36 -16.72 22.93
N ASP A 454 -7.17 -15.68 23.09
CA ASP A 454 -8.61 -15.74 22.96
C ASP A 454 -8.98 -15.28 21.54
N ILE A 455 -9.80 -16.08 20.86
CA ILE A 455 -10.30 -15.82 19.49
C ILE A 455 -11.82 -15.78 19.57
N GLU A 456 -12.38 -14.62 19.30
CA GLU A 456 -13.81 -14.46 19.13
C GLU A 456 -14.18 -14.79 17.69
N VAL A 457 -15.13 -15.70 17.53
CA VAL A 457 -15.64 -16.11 16.21
C VAL A 457 -17.13 -15.80 16.18
N GLU A 458 -17.52 -14.91 15.28
CA GLU A 458 -18.90 -14.59 14.99
C GLU A 458 -19.30 -15.36 13.73
N VAL A 459 -20.38 -16.15 13.81
CA VAL A 459 -20.85 -17.01 12.73
C VAL A 459 -22.24 -16.59 12.28
N PRO A 460 -22.64 -16.85 11.01
CA PRO A 460 -24.03 -16.67 10.60
C PRO A 460 -24.99 -17.57 11.42
N GLN A 461 -26.23 -17.11 11.61
CA GLN A 461 -27.22 -17.76 12.50
C GLN A 461 -27.48 -19.26 12.25
N ASP A 462 -27.24 -19.74 11.03
CA ASP A 462 -27.51 -21.11 10.57
C ASP A 462 -26.24 -21.97 10.41
N ILE A 463 -25.09 -21.45 10.83
CA ILE A 463 -23.78 -22.11 10.69
C ILE A 463 -23.16 -22.33 12.07
N GLU A 464 -22.57 -23.51 12.27
CA GLU A 464 -21.88 -23.87 13.51
C GLU A 464 -20.44 -24.27 13.24
N ILE A 465 -19.56 -24.03 14.22
CA ILE A 465 -18.20 -24.57 14.22
C ILE A 465 -18.28 -26.06 14.55
N THR A 466 -17.65 -26.90 13.72
CA THR A 466 -17.62 -28.35 13.90
C THR A 466 -16.26 -28.86 14.41
N SER A 467 -15.18 -28.17 14.07
CA SER A 467 -13.81 -28.53 14.45
C SER A 467 -12.93 -27.28 14.48
N VAL A 468 -11.99 -27.24 15.44
CA VAL A 468 -10.94 -26.22 15.52
C VAL A 468 -9.61 -26.90 15.82
N LYS A 469 -8.61 -26.72 14.95
CA LYS A 469 -7.31 -27.37 15.08
C LYS A 469 -6.17 -26.37 14.98
N MET A 470 -5.29 -26.35 15.97
CA MET A 470 -4.04 -25.59 15.92
C MET A 470 -2.89 -26.54 15.57
N ASP A 471 -2.21 -26.28 14.46
CA ASP A 471 -1.13 -27.12 13.95
C ASP A 471 -1.49 -28.62 13.91
N GLY A 472 -2.74 -28.93 13.53
CA GLY A 472 -3.30 -30.29 13.47
C GLY A 472 -3.79 -30.88 14.79
N THR A 473 -3.67 -30.17 15.92
CA THR A 473 -4.15 -30.61 17.24
C THR A 473 -5.47 -29.94 17.60
N GLU A 474 -6.44 -30.70 18.10
CA GLU A 474 -7.74 -30.16 18.56
C GLU A 474 -7.58 -29.06 19.63
N VAL A 475 -8.35 -27.99 19.48
CA VAL A 475 -8.42 -26.86 20.41
C VAL A 475 -9.84 -26.75 20.96
N LEU A 476 -9.95 -26.52 22.26
CA LEU A 476 -11.24 -26.32 22.89
C LEU A 476 -11.85 -24.98 22.49
N TYR A 477 -13.15 -25.02 22.20
CA TYR A 477 -13.97 -23.85 21.93
C TYR A 477 -15.31 -23.99 22.66
N VAL A 478 -15.91 -22.86 23.00
CA VAL A 478 -17.20 -22.80 23.68
C VAL A 478 -18.13 -21.84 22.95
N LYS A 479 -19.40 -22.23 22.82
CA LYS A 479 -20.47 -21.36 22.31
C LYS A 479 -20.87 -20.41 23.44
N VAL A 480 -20.66 -19.10 23.25
CA VAL A 480 -20.94 -18.06 24.25
C VAL A 480 -22.25 -17.31 23.96
N ALA A 481 -22.71 -17.34 22.72
CA ALA A 481 -24.04 -16.92 22.28
C ALA A 481 -24.47 -17.74 21.05
N ASP A 482 -25.71 -17.57 20.58
CA ASP A 482 -26.24 -18.34 19.45
C ASP A 482 -25.38 -18.23 18.18
N ASP A 483 -24.78 -17.06 17.96
CA ASP A 483 -23.97 -16.67 16.82
C ASP A 483 -22.49 -16.43 17.17
N LYS A 484 -22.05 -16.75 18.40
CA LYS A 484 -20.69 -16.44 18.88
C LYS A 484 -20.03 -17.60 19.61
N TYR A 485 -18.76 -17.79 19.26
CA TYR A 485 -17.88 -18.77 19.87
C TYR A 485 -16.63 -18.09 20.42
N LEU A 486 -16.10 -18.65 21.50
CA LEU A 486 -14.80 -18.31 22.05
C LEU A 486 -13.88 -19.52 21.93
N VAL A 487 -12.77 -19.37 21.20
CA VAL A 487 -11.70 -20.37 21.13
C VAL A 487 -10.54 -19.90 21.98
N LYS A 488 -9.99 -20.81 22.80
CA LYS A 488 -8.84 -20.51 23.67
C LYS A 488 -7.65 -21.38 23.30
N ALA A 489 -6.64 -20.78 22.66
CA ALA A 489 -5.49 -21.49 22.12
C ALA A 489 -4.21 -21.19 22.93
N LEU A 490 -3.46 -22.22 23.35
CA LEU A 490 -2.16 -22.05 24.00
C LEU A 490 -1.05 -21.98 22.96
N VAL A 491 -0.30 -20.88 22.94
CA VAL A 491 0.83 -20.69 22.04
C VAL A 491 2.06 -21.43 22.57
N LYS A 492 2.41 -22.57 21.96
CA LYS A 492 3.48 -23.45 22.48
C LYS A 492 4.87 -23.18 21.92
N SER A 493 4.96 -22.47 20.80
CA SER A 493 6.22 -22.24 20.07
C SER A 493 6.16 -20.93 19.29
N ALA A 494 7.33 -20.42 18.90
CA ALA A 494 7.44 -19.16 18.17
C ALA A 494 7.31 -19.33 16.65
N GLY A 495 7.19 -18.20 15.95
CA GLY A 495 6.95 -18.11 14.50
C GLY A 495 5.48 -18.26 14.12
N LEU A 496 5.22 -18.25 12.81
CA LEU A 496 3.89 -18.30 12.24
C LEU A 496 3.15 -19.58 12.67
N LYS A 497 1.92 -19.42 13.15
CA LYS A 497 1.00 -20.48 13.57
C LYS A 497 -0.28 -20.43 12.78
N ARG A 498 -0.91 -21.60 12.67
CA ARG A 498 -2.15 -21.79 11.92
C ARG A 498 -3.21 -22.44 12.79
N ILE A 499 -4.42 -21.88 12.74
CA ILE A 499 -5.61 -22.50 13.32
C ILE A 499 -6.62 -22.73 12.20
N ASP A 500 -6.93 -24.00 11.94
CA ASP A 500 -7.91 -24.45 10.98
C ASP A 500 -9.30 -24.54 11.61
N PHE A 501 -10.30 -24.08 10.87
CA PHE A 501 -11.72 -24.10 11.25
C PHE A 501 -12.52 -24.88 10.21
N SER A 502 -13.42 -25.73 10.68
CA SER A 502 -14.42 -26.42 9.84
C SER A 502 -15.83 -26.07 10.31
N PHE A 503 -16.75 -25.88 9.37
CA PHE A 503 -18.13 -25.43 9.63
C PHE A 503 -19.18 -26.49 9.24
N SER A 504 -20.38 -26.36 9.78
CA SER A 504 -21.50 -27.31 9.59
C SER A 504 -21.99 -27.40 8.14
N ASP A 505 -21.73 -26.39 7.32
CA ASP A 505 -22.04 -26.36 5.89
C ASP A 505 -20.94 -26.96 4.99
N GLY A 506 -19.89 -27.51 5.60
CA GLY A 506 -18.78 -28.17 4.92
C GLY A 506 -17.66 -27.22 4.48
N ARG A 507 -17.78 -25.91 4.70
CA ARG A 507 -16.68 -24.97 4.41
C ARG A 507 -15.57 -25.10 5.45
N GLU A 508 -14.36 -24.76 5.02
CA GLU A 508 -13.18 -24.67 5.85
C GLU A 508 -12.45 -23.35 5.63
N THR A 509 -11.78 -22.88 6.67
CA THR A 509 -10.81 -21.80 6.57
C THR A 509 -9.70 -21.99 7.59
N PHE A 510 -8.80 -21.03 7.66
CA PHE A 510 -7.84 -20.91 8.75
C PHE A 510 -7.66 -19.45 9.14
N ILE A 511 -6.98 -19.22 10.26
CA ILE A 511 -6.37 -17.93 10.57
C ILE A 511 -4.89 -18.15 10.84
N LEU A 512 -4.09 -17.09 10.66
CA LEU A 512 -2.68 -17.08 10.98
C LEU A 512 -2.40 -16.05 12.09
N PHE A 513 -1.38 -16.34 12.90
CA PHE A 513 -0.88 -15.45 13.93
C PHE A 513 0.58 -15.77 14.24
N GLU A 514 1.29 -14.84 14.87
CA GLU A 514 2.69 -14.97 15.23
C GLU A 514 2.89 -15.33 16.71
N GLY A 515 3.56 -16.45 16.94
CA GLY A 515 4.08 -16.82 18.25
C GLY A 515 5.35 -16.02 18.54
N MET A 516 5.27 -15.07 19.47
CA MET A 516 6.39 -14.19 19.79
C MET A 516 7.43 -14.88 20.68
N GLN A 517 8.67 -14.92 20.22
CA GLN A 517 9.81 -15.17 21.10
C GLN A 517 9.92 -14.06 22.16
N ASN A 518 10.66 -14.35 23.24
CA ASN A 518 10.97 -13.33 24.24
C ASN A 518 11.71 -12.17 23.57
N ILE A 519 11.07 -11.00 23.54
CA ILE A 519 11.59 -9.83 22.82
C ILE A 519 12.93 -9.33 23.38
N ARG A 520 13.19 -9.48 24.69
CA ARG A 520 14.46 -9.09 25.30
C ARG A 520 15.58 -10.03 24.82
N THR A 521 15.32 -11.32 24.71
CA THR A 521 16.24 -12.29 24.08
C THR A 521 16.50 -11.94 22.62
N LEU A 522 15.45 -11.61 21.86
CA LEU A 522 15.58 -11.21 20.46
C LEU A 522 16.43 -9.94 20.30
N LEU A 523 16.16 -8.89 21.07
CA LEU A 523 16.92 -7.64 21.09
C LEU A 523 18.41 -7.88 21.42
N ASN A 524 18.69 -8.72 22.40
CA ASN A 524 20.08 -9.06 22.77
C ASN A 524 20.81 -9.77 21.63
N LYS A 525 20.16 -10.73 20.98
CA LYS A 525 20.74 -11.47 19.85
C LYS A 525 20.90 -10.60 18.61
N ARG A 526 19.97 -9.68 18.38
CA ARG A 526 20.05 -8.71 17.30
C ARG A 526 21.21 -7.72 17.52
N ALA A 527 21.37 -7.21 18.75
CA ALA A 527 22.52 -6.36 19.12
C ALA A 527 23.87 -7.10 18.90
N GLU A 528 23.96 -8.37 19.32
CA GLU A 528 25.13 -9.22 19.08
C GLU A 528 25.43 -9.34 17.58
N PHE A 529 24.40 -9.60 16.75
CA PHE A 529 24.55 -9.70 15.31
C PHE A 529 25.10 -8.39 14.70
N ILE A 530 24.52 -7.25 15.05
CA ILE A 530 24.96 -5.94 14.54
C ILE A 530 26.43 -5.69 14.90
N LEU A 531 26.79 -5.88 16.18
CA LEU A 531 28.12 -5.57 16.71
C LEU A 531 29.23 -6.51 16.22
N ASN A 532 28.88 -7.70 15.73
CA ASN A 532 29.84 -8.73 15.31
C ASN A 532 29.87 -8.97 13.81
N TYR A 533 28.78 -8.69 13.08
CA TYR A 533 28.67 -9.00 11.65
C TYR A 533 28.39 -7.78 10.77
N GLN A 534 27.62 -6.79 11.23
CA GLN A 534 27.28 -5.63 10.39
C GLN A 534 28.27 -4.47 10.49
N ILE A 535 28.92 -4.30 11.65
CA ILE A 535 30.03 -3.35 11.78
C ILE A 535 31.25 -3.91 11.06
N ASP A 536 31.73 -3.18 10.05
CA ASP A 536 32.98 -3.53 9.37
C ASP A 536 34.18 -3.34 10.30
N SER A 537 34.76 -4.45 10.76
CA SER A 537 35.90 -4.47 11.67
C SER A 537 37.26 -4.44 10.96
N ASN A 538 37.32 -4.39 9.63
CA ASN A 538 38.57 -4.38 8.89
C ASN A 538 39.16 -2.95 8.81
N PRO A 539 40.28 -2.64 9.50
CA PRO A 539 40.87 -1.30 9.52
C PRO A 539 41.36 -0.81 8.14
N ASP A 540 41.65 -1.73 7.21
CA ASP A 540 42.07 -1.40 5.85
C ASP A 540 40.88 -1.15 4.90
N SER A 541 39.65 -1.44 5.35
CA SER A 541 38.45 -1.18 4.57
C SER A 541 38.12 0.31 4.57
N LEU A 542 37.74 0.84 3.40
CA LEU A 542 37.14 2.19 3.32
C LEU A 542 35.90 2.30 4.21
N GLY A 543 35.19 1.18 4.38
CA GLY A 543 34.02 1.01 5.23
C GLY A 543 34.31 0.86 6.73
N PHE A 544 35.57 0.86 7.18
CA PHE A 544 35.92 0.58 8.59
C PHE A 544 35.03 1.35 9.57
N LEU A 545 34.45 0.61 10.51
CA LEU A 545 33.45 0.98 11.53
C LEU A 545 32.03 1.24 11.04
N GLY A 546 31.75 1.25 9.74
CA GLY A 546 30.39 1.41 9.21
C GLY A 546 29.51 0.18 9.42
N ILE A 547 28.20 0.40 9.63
CA ILE A 547 27.17 -0.64 9.71
C ILE A 547 26.59 -0.89 8.31
N PHE A 548 26.82 -2.06 7.72
CA PHE A 548 26.40 -2.37 6.35
C PHE A 548 25.34 -3.47 6.28
N PRO A 549 24.59 -3.54 5.15
CA PRO A 549 23.70 -4.66 4.90
C PRO A 549 24.48 -5.96 4.75
N ILE A 550 23.90 -7.07 5.17
CA ILE A 550 24.48 -8.42 5.09
C ILE A 550 23.59 -9.31 4.24
N ASP A 551 24.20 -10.04 3.32
CA ASP A 551 23.55 -11.14 2.60
C ASP A 551 23.48 -12.36 3.53
N LEU A 552 22.28 -12.75 3.94
CA LEU A 552 22.08 -13.77 4.97
C LEU A 552 22.46 -15.18 4.51
N LEU A 553 22.55 -15.46 3.21
CA LEU A 553 22.95 -16.78 2.74
C LEU A 553 24.47 -17.01 2.91
N ASN A 554 25.28 -15.98 2.66
CA ASN A 554 26.75 -16.11 2.65
C ASN A 554 27.45 -15.28 3.75
N LYS A 555 26.67 -14.55 4.56
CA LYS A 555 27.10 -13.68 5.66
C LYS A 555 28.14 -12.62 5.25
N LYS A 556 28.07 -12.13 4.00
CA LYS A 556 28.98 -11.09 3.50
C LYS A 556 28.31 -9.72 3.47
N SER A 557 29.12 -8.70 3.72
CA SER A 557 28.73 -7.29 3.52
C SER A 557 28.35 -7.02 2.07
N MET A 558 27.27 -6.26 1.89
CA MET A 558 26.77 -5.78 0.60
C MET A 558 27.14 -4.31 0.33
N ALA A 559 28.16 -3.79 1.02
CA ALA A 559 28.64 -2.42 0.85
C ALA A 559 29.04 -2.09 -0.61
N SER A 560 28.68 -0.90 -1.11
CA SER A 560 29.00 -0.49 -2.48
C SER A 560 29.28 1.01 -2.63
N SER A 561 30.49 1.39 -3.00
CA SER A 561 30.86 2.79 -3.29
C SER A 561 30.28 3.33 -4.60
N GLN A 562 29.68 2.46 -5.42
CA GLN A 562 29.13 2.80 -6.75
C GLN A 562 27.61 2.93 -6.75
N ALA A 563 26.92 2.47 -5.70
CA ALA A 563 25.47 2.56 -5.65
C ALA A 563 25.02 3.92 -5.14
N GLY A 564 24.04 4.53 -5.82
CA GLY A 564 23.33 5.72 -5.34
C GLY A 564 22.12 5.39 -4.47
N ASN A 565 22.09 4.21 -3.82
CA ASN A 565 20.98 3.81 -2.98
C ASN A 565 21.09 4.44 -1.58
N CYS A 566 19.94 4.67 -0.96
CA CYS A 566 19.84 5.29 0.36
C CYS A 566 20.08 4.32 1.52
N GLN A 567 20.43 3.05 1.27
CA GLN A 567 20.60 2.00 2.28
C GLN A 567 22.05 1.54 2.42
N GLN A 568 22.93 2.47 2.83
CA GLN A 568 24.33 2.20 3.12
C GLN A 568 24.71 2.71 4.50
N ALA A 569 25.90 2.33 5.01
CA ALA A 569 26.32 2.71 6.35
C ALA A 569 26.25 4.24 6.59
N GLY A 570 25.35 4.66 7.49
CA GLY A 570 25.11 6.07 7.81
C GLY A 570 24.20 6.81 6.82
N THR A 571 23.48 6.09 5.96
CA THR A 571 22.50 6.61 5.02
C THR A 571 21.19 5.85 5.19
N GLY A 572 20.06 6.56 5.11
CA GLY A 572 18.74 5.97 5.29
C GLY A 572 18.60 5.18 6.58
N GLU A 573 17.74 4.18 6.50
CA GLU A 573 17.12 3.52 7.64
C GLU A 573 18.01 2.45 8.27
N ILE A 574 19.01 1.92 7.55
CA ILE A 574 20.03 1.05 8.14
C ILE A 574 20.80 1.72 9.30
N THR A 575 20.87 3.05 9.32
CA THR A 575 21.45 3.80 10.46
C THR A 575 20.71 3.52 11.77
N ALA A 576 19.42 3.19 11.73
CA ALA A 576 18.63 2.83 12.89
C ALA A 576 19.11 1.54 13.57
N SER A 577 19.88 0.69 12.88
CA SER A 577 20.47 -0.52 13.47
C SER A 577 21.31 -0.21 14.71
N ALA A 578 22.00 0.93 14.74
CA ALA A 578 22.79 1.34 15.90
C ALA A 578 21.92 1.59 17.16
N LEU A 579 20.62 1.85 17.00
CA LEU A 579 19.72 2.10 18.13
C LEU A 579 19.50 0.84 18.97
N ILE A 580 19.49 -0.34 18.37
CA ILE A 580 19.25 -1.60 19.10
C ILE A 580 20.29 -1.83 20.21
N PRO A 581 21.62 -1.88 19.92
CA PRO A 581 22.63 -1.98 20.96
C PRO A 581 22.61 -0.77 21.91
N ILE A 582 22.29 0.45 21.44
CA ILE A 582 22.18 1.62 22.33
C ILE A 582 21.09 1.41 23.38
N TYR A 583 19.85 1.12 22.96
CA TYR A 583 18.72 0.95 23.89
C TYR A 583 18.94 -0.19 24.87
N LYS A 584 19.46 -1.33 24.38
CA LYS A 584 19.86 -2.45 25.25
C LYS A 584 20.81 -1.94 26.35
N ASN A 585 21.84 -1.19 25.98
CA ASN A 585 22.86 -0.72 26.91
C ASN A 585 22.40 0.47 27.79
N LEU A 586 21.36 1.21 27.42
CA LEU A 586 20.73 2.20 28.29
C LEU A 586 19.99 1.54 29.48
N VAL A 587 19.60 0.27 29.33
CA VAL A 587 18.96 -0.52 30.40
C VAL A 587 19.97 -1.41 31.13
N ASP A 588 20.81 -2.13 30.40
CA ASP A 588 21.86 -3.03 30.94
C ASP A 588 23.23 -2.69 30.30
N PRO A 589 23.96 -1.70 30.85
CA PRO A 589 25.20 -1.20 30.25
C PRO A 589 26.33 -2.22 30.20
N GLN A 590 26.90 -2.40 29.00
CA GLN A 590 28.11 -3.17 28.73
C GLN A 590 29.15 -2.24 28.08
N GLU A 591 30.21 -1.90 28.80
CA GLU A 591 31.19 -0.87 28.38
C GLU A 591 31.82 -1.17 27.01
N ASP A 592 32.11 -2.44 26.71
CA ASP A 592 32.72 -2.83 25.42
C ASP A 592 31.75 -2.63 24.23
N GLU A 593 30.46 -2.90 24.42
CA GLU A 593 29.44 -2.66 23.40
C GLU A 593 29.22 -1.17 23.18
N ILE A 594 29.12 -0.40 24.27
CA ILE A 594 28.98 1.07 24.23
C ILE A 594 30.16 1.68 23.47
N LYS A 595 31.38 1.25 23.77
CA LYS A 595 32.59 1.72 23.08
C LYS A 595 32.57 1.45 21.57
N LYS A 596 32.09 0.26 21.14
CA LYS A 596 31.95 -0.04 19.70
C LYS A 596 30.99 0.93 19.01
N ILE A 597 29.88 1.27 19.67
CA ILE A 597 28.92 2.24 19.13
C ILE A 597 29.47 3.66 19.17
N GLU A 598 30.21 4.04 20.21
CA GLU A 598 30.90 5.34 20.23
C GLU A 598 31.88 5.46 19.05
N LEU A 599 32.63 4.39 18.73
CA LEU A 599 33.52 4.36 17.57
C LEU A 599 32.75 4.54 16.26
N TYR A 600 31.62 3.86 16.08
CA TYR A 600 30.73 4.09 14.93
C TYR A 600 30.26 5.55 14.86
N ALA A 601 29.77 6.12 15.95
CA ALA A 601 29.26 7.49 15.97
C ALA A 601 30.35 8.54 15.69
N ASN A 602 31.55 8.37 16.25
CA ASN A 602 32.64 9.34 16.08
C ASN A 602 33.35 9.19 14.73
N GLU A 603 33.81 7.99 14.41
CA GLU A 603 34.72 7.77 13.28
C GLU A 603 33.94 7.60 11.97
N TRP A 604 32.77 6.95 12.02
CA TRP A 604 31.95 6.70 10.84
C TRP A 604 30.93 7.82 10.63
N LEU A 605 29.95 7.99 11.52
CA LEU A 605 28.88 8.97 11.33
C LEU A 605 29.42 10.40 11.28
N ARG A 606 30.12 10.83 12.32
CA ARG A 606 30.64 12.21 12.39
C ARG A 606 31.82 12.42 11.45
N GLY A 607 32.71 11.43 11.33
CA GLY A 607 33.96 11.54 10.57
C GLY A 607 33.84 11.32 9.05
N LYS A 608 32.89 10.50 8.60
CA LYS A 608 32.77 10.09 7.18
C LYS A 608 31.38 10.36 6.58
N CYS A 609 30.30 10.25 7.35
CA CYS A 609 28.94 10.47 6.85
C CYS A 609 28.53 11.95 6.82
N GLN A 610 29.16 12.78 7.63
CA GLN A 610 28.89 14.21 7.74
C GLN A 610 30.10 15.05 7.37
N ASP A 611 29.85 16.23 6.82
CA ASP A 611 30.91 17.25 6.70
C ASP A 611 31.07 18.05 8.01
N LYS A 612 31.92 19.08 7.97
CA LYS A 612 32.17 19.95 9.14
C LYS A 612 30.90 20.70 9.60
N ASP A 613 29.97 20.97 8.69
CA ASP A 613 28.74 21.73 8.88
C ASP A 613 27.53 20.80 9.12
N TYR A 614 27.78 19.52 9.42
CA TYR A 614 26.81 18.46 9.69
C TYR A 614 25.97 18.03 8.47
N ALA A 615 26.35 18.43 7.26
CA ALA A 615 25.66 18.01 6.05
C ALA A 615 25.87 16.52 5.79
N CYS A 616 24.78 15.79 5.57
CA CYS A 616 24.78 14.32 5.52
C CYS A 616 24.87 13.79 4.08
N TYR A 617 25.96 13.11 3.73
CA TYR A 617 26.18 12.57 2.38
C TYR A 617 25.16 11.49 2.01
N LEU A 618 24.81 11.40 0.72
CA LEU A 618 23.98 10.31 0.19
C LEU A 618 24.74 8.98 0.17
N ASN A 619 26.04 9.00 -0.17
CA ASN A 619 26.92 7.83 -0.10
C ASN A 619 28.29 8.19 0.51
N PRO A 620 28.48 7.98 1.83
CA PRO A 620 29.74 8.19 2.54
C PRO A 620 30.89 7.32 2.03
N LEU A 621 30.60 6.09 1.55
CA LEU A 621 31.63 5.19 1.04
C LEU A 621 32.17 5.66 -0.32
N ASN A 622 31.31 6.22 -1.17
CA ASN A 622 31.70 6.91 -2.39
C ASN A 622 32.61 8.11 -2.08
N LYS A 623 32.24 8.91 -1.07
CA LYS A 623 33.04 10.03 -0.60
C LYS A 623 34.42 9.58 -0.12
N ALA A 624 34.48 8.52 0.69
CA ALA A 624 35.72 7.93 1.19
C ALA A 624 36.61 7.38 0.06
N ALA A 625 36.00 6.88 -1.03
CA ALA A 625 36.70 6.42 -2.23
C ALA A 625 37.20 7.57 -3.15
N GLY A 626 37.06 8.84 -2.73
CA GLY A 626 37.47 10.01 -3.50
C GLY A 626 36.41 10.57 -4.46
N GLY A 627 35.17 10.07 -4.40
CA GLY A 627 34.03 10.63 -5.10
C GLY A 627 33.47 11.90 -4.44
N ASP A 628 32.36 12.43 -4.96
CA ASP A 628 31.67 13.59 -4.40
C ASP A 628 30.67 13.22 -3.29
N GLY A 629 30.50 11.93 -3.00
CA GLY A 629 29.53 11.42 -2.04
C GLY A 629 28.11 11.33 -2.62
N MET A 630 27.95 11.54 -3.92
CA MET A 630 26.68 11.58 -4.65
C MET A 630 25.69 12.62 -4.13
N GLY A 631 26.20 13.72 -3.57
CA GLY A 631 25.39 14.80 -2.99
C GLY A 631 24.99 14.57 -1.53
N PHE A 632 24.05 15.37 -1.05
CA PHE A 632 23.52 15.32 0.31
C PHE A 632 22.07 14.83 0.32
N ARG A 633 21.69 14.05 1.34
CA ARG A 633 20.31 13.60 1.55
C ARG A 633 19.85 14.03 2.94
N ILE A 634 18.88 14.95 2.99
CA ILE A 634 18.41 15.54 4.24
C ILE A 634 17.83 14.50 5.20
N TRP A 635 17.21 13.44 4.68
CA TRP A 635 16.58 12.37 5.47
C TRP A 635 17.58 11.57 6.32
N ASN A 636 18.86 11.51 5.93
CA ASN A 636 19.89 10.85 6.71
C ASN A 636 20.13 11.55 8.05
N ALA A 637 19.93 12.87 8.11
CA ALA A 637 20.10 13.65 9.33
C ALA A 637 19.17 13.18 10.46
N ASN A 638 17.96 12.72 10.12
CA ASN A 638 17.01 12.22 11.11
C ASN A 638 17.57 11.02 11.90
N TRP A 639 18.06 10.03 11.16
CA TRP A 639 18.58 8.80 11.75
C TRP A 639 19.88 9.04 12.52
N ILE A 640 20.77 9.87 11.97
CA ILE A 640 22.03 10.23 12.62
C ILE A 640 21.80 11.02 13.92
N ALA A 641 20.91 12.02 13.90
CA ALA A 641 20.59 12.81 15.09
C ALA A 641 20.00 11.93 16.20
N THR A 642 19.20 10.93 15.84
CA THR A 642 18.59 9.97 16.78
C THR A 642 19.67 9.15 17.50
N VAL A 643 20.67 8.65 16.76
CA VAL A 643 21.82 7.94 17.36
C VAL A 643 22.56 8.83 18.36
N TYR A 644 22.88 10.07 17.97
CA TYR A 644 23.56 11.01 18.87
C TYR A 644 22.73 11.35 20.11
N TYR A 645 21.42 11.54 19.96
CA TYR A 645 20.54 11.81 21.10
C TYR A 645 20.55 10.65 22.09
N TYR A 646 20.39 9.40 21.64
CA TYR A 646 20.38 8.27 22.59
C TYR A 646 21.74 8.04 23.24
N LEU A 647 22.86 8.29 22.54
CA LEU A 647 24.19 8.31 23.16
C LEU A 647 24.31 9.40 24.24
N SER A 648 23.63 10.52 24.08
CA SER A 648 23.61 11.58 25.09
C SER A 648 22.90 11.18 26.38
N LEU A 649 22.09 10.12 26.38
CA LEU A 649 21.37 9.67 27.59
C LEU A 649 22.25 8.82 28.51
N PHE A 650 23.42 8.33 28.05
CA PHE A 650 24.36 7.64 28.91
C PHE A 650 25.02 8.60 29.91
N GLU A 651 25.39 8.05 31.06
CA GLU A 651 26.28 8.72 31.99
C GLU A 651 27.71 8.77 31.45
N ASN A 652 28.43 9.87 31.72
CA ASN A 652 29.80 10.09 31.23
C ASN A 652 30.79 8.99 31.63
N ARG A 653 30.55 8.21 32.69
CA ARG A 653 31.46 7.11 33.08
C ARG A 653 31.47 5.96 32.07
N TYR A 654 30.37 5.76 31.35
CA TYR A 654 30.23 4.73 30.33
C TYR A 654 30.75 5.18 28.97
N LEU A 655 30.79 6.50 28.74
CA LEU A 655 31.28 7.10 27.50
C LEU A 655 32.80 7.33 27.59
N LYS A 656 33.56 6.82 26.62
CA LYS A 656 35.03 6.87 26.60
C LYS A 656 35.59 7.81 25.53
N LEU A 657 34.81 8.15 24.50
CA LEU A 657 35.28 8.98 23.39
C LEU A 657 34.78 10.42 23.48
N GLN A 658 33.51 10.61 23.86
CA GLN A 658 32.91 11.94 23.99
C GLN A 658 32.09 12.06 25.26
N THR A 659 31.74 13.28 25.61
CA THR A 659 30.80 13.52 26.71
C THR A 659 29.37 13.40 26.23
N ARG A 660 28.47 13.13 27.17
CA ARG A 660 27.03 13.14 26.93
C ARG A 660 26.53 14.48 26.35
N ASP A 661 27.17 15.60 26.68
CA ASP A 661 26.79 16.92 26.19
C ASP A 661 27.28 17.16 24.76
N THR A 662 28.46 16.64 24.41
CA THR A 662 28.95 16.66 23.03
C THR A 662 27.96 15.95 22.09
N TYR A 663 27.51 14.75 22.47
CA TYR A 663 26.54 14.01 21.67
C TYR A 663 25.19 14.73 21.54
N LEU A 664 24.68 15.33 22.62
CA LEU A 664 23.45 16.13 22.56
C LEU A 664 23.59 17.31 21.59
N LEU A 665 24.73 18.01 21.61
CA LEU A 665 25.00 19.12 20.71
C LEU A 665 25.19 18.65 19.25
N TRP A 666 25.70 17.45 19.01
CA TRP A 666 25.74 16.86 17.67
C TRP A 666 24.36 16.52 17.14
N ALA A 667 23.46 15.98 17.98
CA ALA A 667 22.06 15.77 17.62
C ALA A 667 21.40 17.09 17.23
N TYR A 668 21.55 18.13 18.05
CA TYR A 668 21.08 19.49 17.78
C TYR A 668 21.59 20.03 16.44
N ASN A 669 22.90 20.02 16.19
CA ASN A 669 23.45 20.60 14.97
C ASN A 669 23.03 19.82 13.71
N THR A 670 22.85 18.50 13.83
CA THR A 670 22.34 17.67 12.75
C THR A 670 20.88 18.01 12.41
N LEU A 671 20.02 18.18 13.43
CA LEU A 671 18.62 18.62 13.22
C LEU A 671 18.55 20.06 12.70
N LYS A 672 19.43 20.94 13.18
CA LYS A 672 19.54 22.32 12.67
C LYS A 672 19.85 22.33 11.17
N TRP A 673 20.79 21.49 10.72
CA TRP A 673 21.07 21.33 9.30
C TRP A 673 19.84 20.82 8.54
N PHE A 674 19.15 19.79 9.05
CA PHE A 674 17.89 19.29 8.46
C PHE A 674 16.88 20.42 8.22
N PHE A 675 16.55 21.21 9.25
CA PHE A 675 15.59 22.30 9.13
C PHE A 675 16.07 23.46 8.24
N SER A 676 17.37 23.73 8.20
CA SER A 676 17.93 24.78 7.32
C SER A 676 17.69 24.51 5.82
N ASN A 677 17.44 23.25 5.46
CA ASN A 677 17.12 22.82 4.10
C ASN A 677 15.61 22.85 3.78
N LYS A 678 14.77 23.34 4.70
CA LYS A 678 13.32 23.54 4.52
C LYS A 678 12.62 22.27 4.00
N PRO A 679 12.62 21.18 4.79
CA PRO A 679 12.00 19.93 4.39
C PRO A 679 10.50 20.14 4.10
N THR A 680 10.00 19.47 3.06
CA THR A 680 8.61 19.61 2.59
C THR A 680 7.60 18.88 3.48
N TYR A 681 8.06 17.88 4.23
CA TYR A 681 7.33 17.17 5.28
C TYR A 681 8.27 16.82 6.43
N ILE A 682 7.73 16.32 7.54
CA ILE A 682 8.51 16.03 8.75
C ILE A 682 9.25 14.69 8.66
N SER A 683 10.29 14.54 9.47
CA SER A 683 11.02 13.28 9.65
C SER A 683 10.07 12.10 10.00
N PRO A 684 10.41 10.85 9.61
CA PRO A 684 9.68 9.65 10.02
C PRO A 684 9.71 9.35 11.52
N GLU A 685 10.64 9.95 12.27
CA GLU A 685 10.71 9.84 13.74
C GLU A 685 10.54 11.22 14.40
N PRO A 686 9.38 11.89 14.17
CA PRO A 686 9.20 13.29 14.53
C PRO A 686 9.24 13.52 16.04
N HIS A 687 8.93 12.48 16.82
CA HIS A 687 8.96 12.49 18.28
C HIS A 687 10.36 12.78 18.84
N MET A 688 11.42 12.48 18.09
CA MET A 688 12.81 12.72 18.49
C MET A 688 13.15 14.20 18.60
N ILE A 689 12.52 15.05 17.78
CA ILE A 689 12.78 16.49 17.77
C ILE A 689 12.43 17.08 19.14
N ARG A 690 11.24 16.75 19.67
CA ARG A 690 10.80 17.25 20.98
C ARG A 690 11.65 16.70 22.12
N LYS A 691 12.09 15.46 22.01
CA LYS A 691 13.01 14.84 22.98
C LYS A 691 14.36 15.57 23.05
N VAL A 692 14.95 15.91 21.91
CA VAL A 692 16.19 16.70 21.85
C VAL A 692 15.99 18.08 22.46
N ILE A 693 14.90 18.78 22.11
CA ILE A 693 14.58 20.10 22.67
C ILE A 693 14.44 20.05 24.19
N ASN A 694 13.69 19.08 24.72
CA ASN A 694 13.50 18.92 26.17
C ASN A 694 14.82 18.63 26.88
N GLU A 695 15.68 17.78 26.32
CA GLU A 695 16.96 17.46 26.93
C GLU A 695 17.95 18.64 26.88
N LEU A 696 17.92 19.45 25.81
CA LEU A 696 18.67 20.71 25.76
C LEU A 696 18.23 21.66 26.89
N TYR A 697 16.92 21.80 27.15
CA TYR A 697 16.43 22.57 28.29
C TYR A 697 16.88 22.00 29.63
N ASN A 698 16.77 20.69 29.82
CA ASN A 698 17.20 19.99 31.04
C ASN A 698 18.69 20.23 31.34
N ARG A 699 19.52 20.39 30.30
CA ARG A 699 20.95 20.65 30.42
C ARG A 699 21.35 22.11 30.25
N ASN A 700 20.38 23.02 30.31
CA ASN A 700 20.56 24.47 30.28
C ASN A 700 21.13 25.03 28.95
N TYR A 701 20.99 24.29 27.84
CA TYR A 701 21.23 24.75 26.46
C TYR A 701 20.02 25.49 25.90
N LYS A 702 19.59 26.55 26.59
CA LYS A 702 18.34 27.28 26.29
C LYS A 702 18.34 27.95 24.91
N LYS A 703 19.51 28.32 24.38
CA LYS A 703 19.62 28.98 23.08
C LYS A 703 19.38 27.97 21.95
N GLU A 704 20.03 26.82 22.05
CA GLU A 704 19.94 25.71 21.11
C GLU A 704 18.52 25.12 21.11
N ALA A 705 17.90 24.98 22.30
CA ALA A 705 16.52 24.54 22.41
C ALA A 705 15.55 25.49 21.67
N LYS A 706 15.68 26.80 21.90
CA LYS A 706 14.85 27.81 21.22
C LYS A 706 15.05 27.84 19.70
N ASP A 707 16.30 27.70 19.24
CA ASP A 707 16.61 27.65 17.80
C ASP A 707 15.87 26.50 17.10
N LEU A 708 15.84 25.31 17.72
CA LEU A 708 15.06 24.19 17.19
C LEU A 708 13.55 24.40 17.32
N GLU A 709 13.05 25.01 18.40
CA GLU A 709 11.62 25.33 18.55
C GLU A 709 11.14 26.28 17.44
N GLU A 710 11.90 27.34 17.14
CA GLU A 710 11.59 28.29 16.07
C GLU A 710 11.60 27.61 14.69
N ALA A 711 12.58 26.74 14.43
CA ALA A 711 12.65 25.97 13.20
C ALA A 711 11.48 24.99 13.04
N THR A 712 11.10 24.33 14.15
CA THR A 712 9.98 23.40 14.25
C THR A 712 8.65 24.11 13.97
N GLU A 713 8.43 25.29 14.54
CA GLU A 713 7.21 26.08 14.33
C GLU A 713 6.98 26.45 12.86
N HIS A 714 8.05 26.72 12.11
CA HIS A 714 7.95 26.98 10.67
C HIS A 714 7.44 25.76 9.90
N THR A 715 7.98 24.57 10.19
CA THR A 715 7.54 23.31 9.57
C THR A 715 6.10 22.97 9.96
N ILE A 716 5.71 23.16 11.22
CA ILE A 716 4.32 22.98 11.69
C ILE A 716 3.36 23.84 10.85
N LYS A 717 3.66 25.14 10.65
CA LYS A 717 2.82 26.03 9.84
C LYS A 717 2.64 25.54 8.41
N SER A 718 3.68 24.96 7.80
CA SER A 718 3.62 24.34 6.47
C SER A 718 2.66 23.14 6.47
N ILE A 719 2.82 22.21 7.42
CA ILE A 719 2.01 21.00 7.51
C ILE A 719 0.53 21.35 7.79
N LEU A 720 0.25 22.32 8.66
CA LEU A 720 -1.11 22.81 8.91
C LEU A 720 -1.75 23.42 7.65
N SER A 721 -0.94 24.04 6.78
CA SER A 721 -1.44 24.52 5.48
C SER A 721 -1.80 23.37 4.55
N GLN A 722 -0.99 22.31 4.52
CA GLN A 722 -1.25 21.10 3.73
C GLN A 722 -2.51 20.39 4.21
N SER A 723 -2.71 20.24 5.52
CA SER A 723 -3.96 19.69 6.10
C SER A 723 -5.20 20.39 5.57
N ARG A 724 -5.19 21.74 5.61
CA ARG A 724 -6.31 22.56 5.13
C ARG A 724 -6.53 22.45 3.62
N GLU A 725 -5.48 22.16 2.86
CA GLU A 725 -5.61 21.93 1.41
C GLU A 725 -6.31 20.60 1.12
N LEU A 726 -5.94 19.54 1.85
CA LEU A 726 -6.46 18.18 1.68
C LEU A 726 -7.94 18.06 2.07
N GLU A 727 -8.40 18.88 3.02
CA GLU A 727 -9.81 18.98 3.43
C GLU A 727 -10.71 19.66 2.39
N GLN A 728 -10.16 20.30 1.35
CA GLN A 728 -10.97 20.95 0.32
C GLN A 728 -11.72 19.91 -0.52
N LYS A 729 -13.05 20.04 -0.59
CA LYS A 729 -13.91 19.15 -1.38
C LYS A 729 -13.52 19.14 -2.85
N GLY A 730 -13.54 17.96 -3.47
CA GLY A 730 -13.26 17.76 -4.89
C GLY A 730 -11.77 17.65 -5.23
N LYS A 731 -10.86 17.66 -4.25
CA LYS A 731 -9.45 17.33 -4.44
C LYS A 731 -9.19 15.85 -4.13
N GLU A 732 -8.79 15.11 -5.16
CA GLU A 732 -8.22 13.77 -5.05
C GLU A 732 -6.69 13.86 -4.94
N TRP A 733 -6.07 12.87 -4.32
CA TRP A 733 -4.64 12.87 -4.06
C TRP A 733 -4.08 11.46 -3.88
N VAL A 734 -2.79 11.33 -4.16
CA VAL A 734 -1.99 10.13 -3.89
C VAL A 734 -0.90 10.48 -2.89
N MET A 735 -0.59 9.55 -1.98
CA MET A 735 0.42 9.76 -0.95
C MET A 735 1.47 8.65 -0.92
N ASP A 736 2.63 8.95 -0.35
CA ASP A 736 3.51 7.94 0.25
C ASP A 736 3.17 7.91 1.74
N ALA A 737 2.58 6.81 2.20
CA ALA A 737 2.16 6.65 3.59
C ALA A 737 3.29 6.99 4.58
N ASN A 738 4.55 6.70 4.24
CA ASN A 738 5.68 6.92 5.14
C ASN A 738 6.15 8.36 5.24
N ALA A 739 5.81 9.19 4.27
CA ALA A 739 6.06 10.64 4.33
C ALA A 739 4.82 11.38 4.83
N PHE A 740 3.64 10.83 4.54
CA PHE A 740 2.36 11.44 4.83
C PHE A 740 1.89 11.21 6.27
N VAL A 741 1.84 9.95 6.70
CA VAL A 741 1.29 9.56 8.00
C VAL A 741 2.14 10.06 9.18
N PRO A 742 3.49 10.16 9.11
CA PRO A 742 4.27 10.76 10.20
C PRO A 742 3.96 12.24 10.46
N MET A 743 3.34 12.96 9.50
CA MET A 743 2.83 14.31 9.78
C MET A 743 1.72 14.27 10.84
N ALA A 744 0.87 13.23 10.86
CA ALA A 744 -0.12 13.02 11.91
C ALA A 744 0.57 12.85 13.28
N THR A 745 1.62 12.01 13.36
CA THR A 745 2.39 11.78 14.59
C THR A 745 2.93 13.10 15.14
N PHE A 746 3.54 13.90 14.27
CA PHE A 746 4.09 15.19 14.67
C PHE A 746 3.03 16.16 15.17
N LEU A 747 1.91 16.28 14.44
CA LEU A 747 0.80 17.16 14.85
C LEU A 747 0.16 16.72 16.17
N PHE A 748 -0.01 15.41 16.42
CA PHE A 748 -0.52 14.90 17.71
C PHE A 748 0.44 15.19 18.87
N ILE A 749 1.76 15.14 18.65
CA ILE A 749 2.76 15.48 19.66
C ILE A 749 2.72 16.97 19.99
N GLU A 750 2.54 17.81 18.97
CA GLU A 750 2.48 19.27 19.11
C GLU A 750 1.08 19.79 19.53
N GLY A 751 0.08 18.90 19.62
CA GLY A 751 -1.26 19.22 20.15
C GLY A 751 -2.26 19.75 19.12
N TYR A 752 -2.02 19.53 17.83
CA TYR A 752 -2.91 19.86 16.72
C TYR A 752 -3.78 18.66 16.34
N ASP A 753 -4.54 18.13 17.31
CA ASP A 753 -5.25 16.85 17.19
C ASP A 753 -6.24 16.83 16.01
N LYS A 754 -6.92 17.95 15.74
CA LYS A 754 -7.89 18.04 14.64
C LYS A 754 -7.23 17.91 13.27
N GLU A 755 -6.17 18.68 13.03
CA GLU A 755 -5.43 18.67 11.77
C GLU A 755 -4.63 17.37 11.57
N ALA A 756 -4.19 16.73 12.66
CA ALA A 756 -3.55 15.42 12.60
C ALA A 756 -4.47 14.36 11.98
N TYR A 757 -5.77 14.43 12.26
CA TYR A 757 -6.75 13.44 11.79
C TYR A 757 -6.85 13.38 10.26
N THR A 758 -6.67 14.52 9.57
CA THR A 758 -6.67 14.59 8.09
C THR A 758 -5.55 13.75 7.46
N PHE A 759 -4.45 13.52 8.19
CA PHE A 759 -3.35 12.66 7.75
C PHE A 759 -3.50 11.21 8.25
N LEU A 760 -4.45 10.94 9.15
CA LEU A 760 -4.64 9.63 9.77
C LEU A 760 -5.59 8.72 8.98
N ASP A 761 -6.67 9.28 8.41
CA ASP A 761 -7.73 8.51 7.71
C ASP A 761 -7.21 7.42 6.75
N PRO A 762 -6.19 7.68 5.90
CA PRO A 762 -5.67 6.66 4.99
C PRO A 762 -5.04 5.45 5.67
N THR A 763 -4.55 5.63 6.91
CA THR A 763 -3.80 4.61 7.67
C THR A 763 -4.65 3.37 7.89
N ILE A 764 -5.92 3.55 8.21
CA ILE A 764 -6.84 2.44 8.53
C ILE A 764 -7.04 1.55 7.30
N THR A 765 -7.18 2.16 6.13
CA THR A 765 -7.34 1.45 4.85
C THR A 765 -6.04 0.90 4.29
N ASP A 766 -4.91 1.57 4.54
CA ASP A 766 -3.57 1.16 4.08
C ASP A 766 -3.04 -0.06 4.84
N LEU A 767 -3.38 -0.21 6.12
CA LEU A 767 -3.05 -1.42 6.89
C LEU A 767 -3.90 -2.64 6.50
N GLY A 768 -5.04 -2.40 5.84
CA GLY A 768 -5.92 -3.43 5.33
C GLY A 768 -6.59 -4.31 6.39
N TYR A 769 -7.24 -5.36 5.92
CA TYR A 769 -7.94 -6.34 6.75
C TYR A 769 -7.63 -7.76 6.25
N SER A 770 -6.91 -8.54 7.06
CA SER A 770 -6.55 -9.92 6.73
C SER A 770 -6.47 -10.80 7.97
N TYR A 771 -6.72 -12.10 7.80
CA TYR A 771 -6.40 -13.11 8.80
C TYR A 771 -4.97 -13.67 8.64
N ASP A 772 -4.17 -13.08 7.76
CA ASP A 772 -2.72 -13.21 7.73
C ASP A 772 -2.07 -11.93 8.30
N PRO A 773 -1.34 -12.01 9.44
CA PRO A 773 -0.73 -10.84 10.06
C PRO A 773 0.27 -10.12 9.14
N ARG A 774 0.83 -10.82 8.15
CA ARG A 774 1.77 -10.25 7.18
C ARG A 774 1.07 -9.39 6.13
N ILE A 775 -0.17 -9.73 5.80
CA ILE A 775 -0.97 -9.01 4.81
C ILE A 775 -1.74 -7.87 5.47
N GLN A 776 -2.01 -7.95 6.77
CA GLN A 776 -2.53 -6.82 7.54
C GLN A 776 -1.40 -5.85 7.93
N SER A 777 -0.76 -5.29 6.92
CA SER A 777 0.35 -4.34 6.99
C SER A 777 0.15 -3.24 5.96
N ALA A 778 0.93 -2.16 6.06
CA ALA A 778 0.92 -1.08 5.07
C ALA A 778 1.19 -1.63 3.66
N PHE A 779 0.47 -1.14 2.65
CA PHE A 779 0.62 -1.61 1.28
C PHE A 779 1.86 -1.00 0.62
N ARG A 780 2.79 -1.84 0.18
CA ARG A 780 4.09 -1.39 -0.37
C ARG A 780 4.54 -2.28 -1.49
N ILE A 781 5.13 -1.72 -2.56
CA ILE A 781 5.47 -2.48 -3.77
C ILE A 781 6.86 -2.16 -4.37
N TRP A 782 7.74 -1.46 -3.65
CA TRP A 782 8.98 -0.90 -4.23
C TRP A 782 10.23 -1.00 -3.37
N ASP A 783 10.13 -1.34 -2.09
CA ASP A 783 11.25 -1.20 -1.15
C ASP A 783 12.44 -2.07 -1.52
N ASP A 784 12.19 -3.27 -2.05
CA ASP A 784 13.25 -4.19 -2.46
C ASP A 784 14.11 -3.61 -3.60
N ALA A 785 13.47 -2.95 -4.58
CA ALA A 785 14.18 -2.22 -5.64
C ALA A 785 14.88 -0.96 -5.14
N ALA A 786 14.21 -0.13 -4.33
CA ALA A 786 14.75 1.13 -3.81
C ALA A 786 16.02 0.89 -2.99
N SER A 787 16.02 -0.19 -2.24
CA SER A 787 17.14 -0.61 -1.44
C SER A 787 18.28 -1.22 -2.24
N GLY A 788 18.00 -1.74 -3.44
CA GLY A 788 18.98 -2.35 -4.32
C GLY A 788 19.54 -3.66 -3.77
N TYR A 789 18.73 -4.42 -3.02
CA TYR A 789 19.10 -5.68 -2.39
C TYR A 789 19.11 -6.86 -3.38
N HIS A 790 18.73 -8.06 -2.94
CA HIS A 790 18.99 -9.28 -3.71
C HIS A 790 18.10 -9.37 -4.95
N TYR A 791 16.79 -9.22 -4.80
CA TYR A 791 15.85 -9.44 -5.91
C TYR A 791 15.60 -8.18 -6.75
N LYS A 792 15.68 -6.98 -6.16
CA LYS A 792 15.49 -5.67 -6.82
C LYS A 792 14.16 -5.55 -7.57
N LEU A 793 13.09 -6.03 -6.95
CA LEU A 793 11.76 -6.16 -7.53
C LEU A 793 10.99 -4.86 -7.48
N ILE A 794 10.46 -4.46 -8.63
CA ILE A 794 9.46 -3.40 -8.76
C ILE A 794 8.65 -3.63 -10.03
N PRO A 795 7.32 -3.62 -9.95
CA PRO A 795 6.48 -3.60 -8.74
C PRO A 795 6.39 -4.99 -8.06
N TYR A 796 6.58 -5.08 -6.74
CA TYR A 796 6.32 -6.32 -6.00
C TYR A 796 6.01 -6.05 -4.53
N PRO A 797 4.92 -6.59 -3.94
CA PRO A 797 4.56 -6.35 -2.56
C PRO A 797 5.65 -6.74 -1.55
N THR A 798 5.97 -5.80 -0.67
CA THR A 798 6.88 -5.95 0.47
C THR A 798 6.05 -5.84 1.75
N MET A 799 5.36 -6.93 2.12
CA MET A 799 4.29 -6.93 3.13
C MET A 799 4.47 -8.06 4.16
N PRO A 800 4.86 -7.75 5.42
CA PRO A 800 5.17 -6.42 5.89
C PRO A 800 6.56 -5.98 5.43
N HIS A 801 6.71 -4.67 5.28
CA HIS A 801 7.99 -3.97 5.39
C HIS A 801 8.02 -3.26 6.75
N PHE A 802 9.21 -2.98 7.29
CA PHE A 802 9.35 -2.36 8.62
C PHE A 802 8.65 -1.00 8.75
N TRP A 803 8.46 -0.27 7.64
CA TRP A 803 7.72 1.00 7.59
C TRP A 803 6.29 0.89 8.15
N THR A 804 5.70 -0.31 8.09
CA THR A 804 4.40 -0.61 8.71
C THR A 804 4.39 -0.22 10.18
N SER A 805 5.48 -0.42 10.93
CA SER A 805 5.51 -0.05 12.34
C SER A 805 5.38 1.45 12.55
N ILE A 806 6.03 2.26 11.71
CA ILE A 806 6.00 3.73 11.79
C ILE A 806 4.61 4.28 11.42
N VAL A 807 3.97 3.70 10.41
CA VAL A 807 2.59 4.00 10.00
C VAL A 807 1.59 3.74 11.14
N GLY A 808 1.88 2.78 12.02
CA GLY A 808 1.03 2.45 13.18
C GLY A 808 1.12 3.42 14.36
N TYR A 809 2.17 4.22 14.48
CA TYR A 809 2.37 5.10 15.64
C TYR A 809 1.28 6.18 15.83
N PRO A 810 0.86 6.94 14.80
CA PRO A 810 -0.16 7.96 15.01
C PRO A 810 -1.54 7.38 15.38
N LEU A 811 -1.83 6.11 15.05
CA LEU A 811 -3.02 5.43 15.55
C LEU A 811 -2.98 5.25 17.07
N LEU A 812 -1.82 4.91 17.64
CA LEU A 812 -1.68 4.83 19.10
C LEU A 812 -1.91 6.20 19.75
N LEU A 813 -1.34 7.26 19.17
CA LEU A 813 -1.57 8.62 19.67
C LEU A 813 -3.05 9.00 19.54
N ALA A 814 -3.70 8.68 18.42
CA ALA A 814 -5.12 8.91 18.23
C ALA A 814 -5.97 8.17 19.27
N TYR A 815 -5.61 6.93 19.63
CA TYR A 815 -6.24 6.23 20.76
C TYR A 815 -6.09 7.01 22.07
N GLU A 816 -4.86 7.43 22.42
CA GLU A 816 -4.60 8.20 23.64
C GLU A 816 -5.35 9.55 23.68
N ARG A 817 -5.82 10.08 22.52
CA ARG A 817 -6.64 11.30 22.42
C ARG A 817 -8.15 11.05 22.43
N TYR A 818 -8.60 10.03 21.72
CA TYR A 818 -10.02 9.85 21.37
C TYR A 818 -10.67 8.59 21.96
N ASP A 819 -9.88 7.71 22.59
CA ASP A 819 -10.40 6.55 23.32
C ASP A 819 -11.20 5.57 22.44
N LYS A 820 -10.76 5.39 21.19
CA LYS A 820 -11.33 4.43 20.24
C LYS A 820 -10.48 3.17 20.14
N GLU A 821 -10.93 2.06 20.74
CA GLU A 821 -10.15 0.82 20.82
C GLU A 821 -9.69 0.28 19.45
N GLU A 822 -10.45 0.53 18.37
CA GLU A 822 -10.07 0.18 16.99
C GLU A 822 -8.70 0.74 16.58
N PHE A 823 -8.34 1.93 17.08
CA PHE A 823 -7.04 2.54 16.84
C PHE A 823 -5.93 1.86 17.62
N LEU A 824 -6.19 1.46 18.88
CA LEU A 824 -5.22 0.73 19.69
C LEU A 824 -4.92 -0.64 19.07
N GLU A 825 -5.96 -1.34 18.60
CA GLU A 825 -5.81 -2.64 17.94
C GLU A 825 -5.03 -2.52 16.63
N SER A 826 -5.38 -1.54 15.79
CA SER A 826 -4.70 -1.30 14.53
C SER A 826 -3.25 -0.89 14.76
N ALA A 827 -2.98 -0.02 15.74
CA ALA A 827 -1.63 0.34 16.15
C ALA A 827 -0.83 -0.87 16.63
N TYR A 828 -1.43 -1.72 17.47
CA TYR A 828 -0.78 -2.94 17.97
C TYR A 828 -0.42 -3.88 16.82
N ASN A 829 -1.37 -4.19 15.94
CA ASN A 829 -1.12 -5.09 14.80
C ASN A 829 -0.05 -4.52 13.85
N SER A 830 -0.09 -3.21 13.61
CA SER A 830 0.87 -2.51 12.75
C SER A 830 2.27 -2.47 13.35
N ILE A 831 2.41 -2.02 14.59
CA ILE A 831 3.72 -1.89 15.25
C ILE A 831 4.35 -3.26 15.47
N MET A 832 3.58 -4.23 15.95
CA MET A 832 4.09 -5.57 16.27
C MET A 832 4.42 -6.41 15.04
N SER A 833 4.03 -5.99 13.83
CA SER A 833 4.52 -6.57 12.56
C SER A 833 6.04 -6.57 12.42
N LEU A 834 6.74 -5.77 13.25
CA LEU A 834 8.19 -5.87 13.42
C LEU A 834 8.66 -7.31 13.64
N TYR A 835 7.87 -8.16 14.32
CA TYR A 835 8.26 -9.54 14.62
C TYR A 835 8.52 -10.35 13.36
N GLU A 836 7.81 -10.06 12.27
CA GLU A 836 8.01 -10.74 11.00
C GLU A 836 9.43 -10.53 10.49
N SER A 837 9.96 -9.30 10.57
CA SER A 837 11.35 -8.99 10.17
C SER A 837 12.41 -9.79 10.91
N TYR A 838 12.08 -10.40 12.05
CA TYR A 838 13.01 -11.22 12.85
C TYR A 838 12.51 -12.65 13.03
N ASN A 839 11.56 -13.08 12.19
CA ASN A 839 10.97 -14.40 12.26
C ASN A 839 11.98 -15.47 11.80
N SER A 840 12.83 -15.91 12.74
CA SER A 840 13.80 -16.96 12.48
C SER A 840 13.18 -18.34 12.27
N ASP A 841 11.90 -18.52 12.59
CA ASP A 841 11.22 -19.81 12.60
C ASP A 841 10.40 -20.10 11.33
N TYR A 842 10.46 -19.24 10.30
CA TYR A 842 9.77 -19.45 9.03
C TYR A 842 10.42 -20.59 8.20
N PRO A 843 9.76 -21.76 8.03
CA PRO A 843 10.39 -22.94 7.45
C PRO A 843 10.43 -22.96 5.92
N PHE A 844 9.70 -22.05 5.25
CA PHE A 844 9.52 -22.05 3.79
C PHE A 844 10.40 -21.03 3.07
N ASN A 845 11.36 -20.43 3.77
CA ASN A 845 12.29 -19.45 3.21
C ASN A 845 13.14 -20.06 2.07
N LEU A 846 13.21 -19.39 0.91
CA LEU A 846 13.88 -19.87 -0.30
C LEU A 846 15.39 -20.07 -0.14
N TRP A 847 16.02 -19.32 0.75
CA TRP A 847 17.48 -19.34 0.96
C TRP A 847 17.87 -19.95 2.31
N GLY A 848 16.94 -20.62 2.98
CA GLY A 848 17.18 -21.33 4.24
C GLY A 848 16.67 -20.60 5.47
N LYS A 849 16.63 -21.34 6.59
CA LYS A 849 16.17 -20.81 7.88
C LYS A 849 17.16 -19.79 8.44
N MET A 850 16.66 -18.67 8.94
CA MET A 850 17.45 -17.66 9.64
C MET A 850 17.86 -18.10 11.04
N GLU A 851 18.98 -17.56 11.52
CA GLU A 851 19.39 -17.71 12.91
C GLU A 851 18.75 -16.62 13.80
N LEU A 852 18.70 -16.87 15.11
CA LEU A 852 18.19 -15.88 16.05
C LEU A 852 19.14 -14.67 16.12
N GLY A 853 18.58 -13.46 15.90
CA GLY A 853 19.34 -12.20 15.82
C GLY A 853 19.59 -11.74 14.39
N GLU A 854 19.38 -12.62 13.41
CA GLU A 854 19.27 -12.22 12.01
C GLU A 854 17.93 -11.56 11.75
N ALA A 855 17.87 -10.77 10.68
CA ALA A 855 16.69 -9.98 10.36
C ALA A 855 16.57 -9.77 8.84
N HIS A 856 15.38 -9.49 8.33
CA HIS A 856 15.14 -9.17 6.92
C HIS A 856 14.25 -7.93 6.76
N SER A 857 14.43 -7.20 5.66
CA SER A 857 13.73 -5.94 5.38
C SER A 857 12.24 -6.10 5.07
N ALA A 858 11.86 -7.17 4.37
CA ALA A 858 10.50 -7.39 3.92
C ALA A 858 10.14 -8.88 3.79
N PHE A 859 8.85 -9.18 3.87
CA PHE A 859 8.30 -10.44 3.35
C PHE A 859 7.74 -10.25 1.93
N LEU A 860 7.95 -11.23 1.06
CA LEU A 860 7.57 -11.23 -0.36
C LEU A 860 6.46 -12.27 -0.58
N PRO A 861 5.16 -11.90 -0.55
CA PRO A 861 4.08 -12.84 -0.28
C PRO A 861 3.48 -13.56 -1.51
N GLY A 862 3.88 -13.21 -2.74
CA GLY A 862 3.34 -13.87 -3.94
C GLY A 862 3.90 -15.27 -4.11
N LEU A 863 3.07 -16.25 -4.52
CA LEU A 863 3.44 -17.67 -4.65
C LEU A 863 4.78 -17.92 -5.34
N GLY A 864 5.14 -17.15 -6.38
CA GLY A 864 6.42 -17.31 -7.09
C GLY A 864 7.68 -17.02 -6.25
N LEU A 865 7.54 -16.37 -5.09
CA LEU A 865 8.62 -16.12 -4.14
C LEU A 865 8.25 -16.64 -2.74
N ASN A 866 7.13 -16.19 -2.18
CA ASN A 866 6.61 -16.51 -0.85
C ASN A 866 7.72 -16.69 0.20
N THR A 867 8.57 -15.68 0.35
CA THR A 867 9.84 -15.78 1.07
C THR A 867 10.15 -14.51 1.85
N GLN A 868 11.02 -14.63 2.85
CA GLN A 868 11.66 -13.48 3.49
C GLN A 868 12.75 -12.92 2.58
N GLU A 869 12.94 -11.59 2.58
CA GLU A 869 14.03 -10.97 1.83
C GLU A 869 15.39 -11.46 2.33
N ARG A 870 16.33 -11.65 1.40
CA ARG A 870 17.65 -12.21 1.70
C ARG A 870 18.62 -11.21 2.34
N ALA A 871 18.41 -9.92 2.14
CA ALA A 871 19.23 -8.89 2.77
C ALA A 871 18.76 -8.54 4.19
N CYS A 872 19.71 -8.55 5.13
CA CYS A 872 19.58 -7.95 6.45
C CYS A 872 20.08 -6.51 6.38
N SER A 873 19.21 -5.54 6.54
CA SER A 873 19.50 -4.15 6.20
C SER A 873 18.82 -3.13 7.12
N ASP A 874 17.64 -2.64 6.77
CA ASP A 874 16.97 -1.44 7.26
C ASP A 874 15.77 -1.72 8.18
N GLN A 875 15.44 -2.99 8.38
CA GLN A 875 14.32 -3.40 9.23
C GLN A 875 14.39 -2.92 10.68
N ASP A 876 15.58 -2.58 11.17
CA ASP A 876 15.81 -2.16 12.55
C ASP A 876 15.14 -0.81 12.88
N GLY A 877 14.72 -0.04 11.87
CA GLY A 877 13.87 1.14 12.05
C GLY A 877 12.50 0.83 12.68
N SER A 878 12.01 -0.42 12.63
CA SER A 878 10.80 -0.81 13.35
C SER A 878 10.98 -0.80 14.88
N PHE A 879 12.20 -1.06 15.37
CA PHE A 879 12.47 -1.14 16.80
C PHE A 879 12.45 0.21 17.49
N SER A 880 12.80 1.31 16.83
CA SER A 880 12.68 2.65 17.41
C SER A 880 11.21 2.93 17.76
N THR A 881 10.31 2.78 16.79
CA THR A 881 8.87 2.97 17.04
C THR A 881 8.34 2.01 18.11
N TYR A 882 8.73 0.73 18.07
CA TYR A 882 8.33 -0.22 19.11
C TYR A 882 8.79 0.19 20.51
N LEU A 883 10.07 0.56 20.68
CA LEU A 883 10.62 0.93 21.98
C LEU A 883 10.03 2.23 22.55
N GLU A 884 9.41 3.05 21.70
CA GLU A 884 8.64 4.23 22.11
C GLU A 884 7.18 3.93 22.46
N THR A 885 6.70 2.75 22.08
CA THR A 885 5.31 2.33 22.19
C THR A 885 5.21 1.02 22.96
N PHE A 886 4.83 -0.09 22.33
CA PHE A 886 4.59 -1.39 22.96
C PHE A 886 5.86 -2.06 23.52
N GLY A 887 7.04 -1.55 23.23
CA GLY A 887 8.29 -1.97 23.88
C GLY A 887 8.38 -1.53 25.33
N THR A 888 7.49 -0.62 25.76
CA THR A 888 7.52 -0.02 27.10
C THR A 888 6.13 0.17 27.72
N LYS A 889 5.07 0.15 26.90
CA LYS A 889 3.69 0.35 27.32
C LYS A 889 2.86 -0.92 27.19
N CYS A 890 1.90 -1.11 28.10
CA CYS A 890 0.82 -2.07 27.94
C CYS A 890 -0.50 -1.50 28.45
N TYR A 891 -1.61 -2.04 27.96
CA TYR A 891 -2.95 -1.47 28.15
C TYR A 891 -3.92 -2.53 28.66
N ILE A 892 -4.72 -2.16 29.66
CA ILE A 892 -6.03 -2.73 29.93
C ILE A 892 -7.04 -1.64 29.60
N THR A 893 -7.85 -1.85 28.56
CA THR A 893 -8.79 -0.84 28.07
C THR A 893 -9.98 -0.68 29.01
N LYS A 894 -10.82 0.34 28.78
CA LYS A 894 -12.08 0.53 29.54
C LYS A 894 -13.03 -0.66 29.45
N THR A 895 -13.03 -1.39 28.34
CA THR A 895 -13.83 -2.62 28.18
C THR A 895 -13.21 -3.84 28.87
N GLY A 896 -12.01 -3.68 29.45
CA GLY A 896 -11.26 -4.73 30.12
C GLY A 896 -10.35 -5.54 29.19
N ARG A 897 -10.21 -5.14 27.92
CA ARG A 897 -9.38 -5.85 26.94
C ARG A 897 -7.90 -5.65 27.24
N SER A 898 -7.12 -6.74 27.19
CA SER A 898 -5.67 -6.70 27.41
C SER A 898 -4.93 -6.56 26.07
N ILE A 899 -4.10 -5.52 25.93
CA ILE A 899 -3.22 -5.31 24.78
C ILE A 899 -1.78 -5.24 25.28
N ASN A 900 -0.91 -6.06 24.66
CA ASN A 900 0.50 -6.20 25.01
C ASN A 900 0.76 -6.63 26.48
N CYS A 901 -0.19 -7.33 27.09
CA CYS A 901 -0.08 -7.88 28.43
C CYS A 901 -1.06 -9.04 28.63
N SER A 902 -0.86 -9.81 29.70
CA SER A 902 -1.81 -10.81 30.18
C SER A 902 -2.31 -10.45 31.56
N ARG A 903 -3.62 -10.58 31.78
CA ARG A 903 -4.27 -10.46 33.09
C ARG A 903 -4.60 -11.85 33.64
N GLU A 904 -3.92 -12.24 34.71
CA GLU A 904 -4.11 -13.50 35.44
C GLU A 904 -4.64 -13.14 36.84
N ASP A 905 -5.96 -13.26 37.03
CA ASP A 905 -6.70 -12.76 38.19
C ASP A 905 -6.49 -11.24 38.41
N SER A 906 -5.80 -10.90 39.50
CA SER A 906 -5.44 -9.53 39.90
C SER A 906 -4.09 -9.08 39.35
N ARG A 907 -3.29 -10.00 38.79
CA ARG A 907 -1.93 -9.74 38.33
C ARG A 907 -1.91 -9.47 36.83
N ILE A 908 -1.25 -8.39 36.46
CA ILE A 908 -1.05 -7.93 35.09
C ILE A 908 0.44 -8.03 34.79
N VAL A 909 0.78 -8.74 33.73
CA VAL A 909 2.16 -8.97 33.29
C VAL A 909 2.31 -8.43 31.88
N SER A 910 3.16 -7.42 31.71
CA SER A 910 3.47 -6.84 30.41
C SER A 910 4.30 -7.80 29.55
N TRP A 911 4.11 -7.73 28.24
CA TRP A 911 4.92 -8.45 27.25
C TRP A 911 6.02 -7.58 26.64
N ALA A 912 6.06 -6.30 27.01
CA ALA A 912 7.05 -5.33 26.58
C ALA A 912 8.49 -5.77 26.94
N ALA A 913 9.46 -5.34 26.13
CA ALA A 913 10.89 -5.63 26.40
C ALA A 913 11.37 -4.98 27.70
N TYR A 914 10.98 -3.72 27.88
CA TYR A 914 11.37 -2.85 28.97
C TYR A 914 10.11 -2.14 29.47
N PRO A 915 9.18 -2.84 30.13
CA PRO A 915 7.91 -2.26 30.56
C PRO A 915 8.17 -1.09 31.51
N ARG A 916 7.65 0.08 31.18
CA ARG A 916 7.76 1.30 31.98
C ARG A 916 6.43 1.95 32.26
N GLU A 917 5.39 1.61 31.50
CA GLU A 917 4.04 2.16 31.68
C GLU A 917 2.96 1.07 31.61
N TYR A 918 2.10 1.07 32.62
CA TYR A 918 0.87 0.27 32.66
C TYR A 918 -0.31 1.23 32.62
N ILE A 919 -1.05 1.21 31.52
CA ILE A 919 -2.24 2.03 31.30
C ILE A 919 -3.45 1.16 31.65
N LEU A 920 -4.03 1.37 32.82
CA LEU A 920 -5.09 0.53 33.40
C LEU A 920 -6.40 1.32 33.44
N GLU A 921 -7.06 1.42 32.30
CA GLU A 921 -8.26 2.26 32.11
C GLU A 921 -9.49 1.72 32.83
N ASP A 922 -9.63 0.40 32.92
CA ASP A 922 -10.67 -0.26 33.71
C ASP A 922 -10.58 0.09 35.20
N ALA A 923 -9.37 0.33 35.69
CA ALA A 923 -9.09 0.73 37.06
C ALA A 923 -8.93 2.26 37.23
N GLY A 924 -8.81 3.02 36.14
CA GLY A 924 -8.66 4.48 36.17
C GLY A 924 -7.24 4.99 36.48
N TYR A 925 -6.19 4.17 36.32
CA TYR A 925 -4.82 4.52 36.70
C TYR A 925 -3.79 4.35 35.58
N ILE A 926 -2.76 5.19 35.58
CA ILE A 926 -1.51 5.01 34.85
C ILE A 926 -0.39 4.88 35.87
N ILE A 927 0.40 3.81 35.74
CA ILE A 927 1.59 3.57 36.55
C ILE A 927 2.79 3.69 35.63
N SER A 928 3.72 4.61 35.93
CA SER A 928 4.89 4.83 35.09
C SER A 928 6.19 5.11 35.86
N THR A 929 7.33 4.87 35.21
CA THR A 929 8.66 5.23 35.72
C THR A 929 9.35 6.23 34.81
N ALA A 930 10.02 7.23 35.40
CA ALA A 930 10.67 8.30 34.62
C ALA A 930 12.03 7.91 33.99
N HIS A 931 12.82 7.07 34.66
CA HIS A 931 14.17 6.73 34.21
C HIS A 931 14.16 5.55 33.24
N ILE A 932 14.91 5.65 32.12
CA ILE A 932 14.89 4.65 31.03
C ILE A 932 15.35 3.25 31.46
N SER A 933 16.21 3.16 32.49
CA SER A 933 16.73 1.89 33.01
C SER A 933 15.81 1.20 34.04
N THR A 934 14.78 1.88 34.56
CA THR A 934 13.86 1.27 35.54
C THR A 934 12.71 0.57 34.81
N VAL A 935 12.42 -0.69 35.13
CA VAL A 935 11.31 -1.44 34.50
C VAL A 935 10.31 -2.01 35.52
N ILE A 936 9.02 -1.97 35.17
CA ILE A 936 7.90 -2.49 35.95
C ILE A 936 7.56 -3.90 35.45
N ASN A 937 8.02 -4.94 36.16
CA ASN A 937 7.85 -6.33 35.76
C ASN A 937 6.38 -6.79 35.82
N SER A 938 5.65 -6.41 36.87
CA SER A 938 4.22 -6.71 36.98
C SER A 938 3.49 -5.76 37.92
N VAL A 939 2.17 -5.68 37.74
CA VAL A 939 1.26 -4.92 38.60
C VAL A 939 0.19 -5.86 39.15
N LYS A 940 -0.11 -5.78 40.45
CA LYS A 940 -1.19 -6.53 41.09
C LYS A 940 -2.18 -5.58 41.74
N LEU A 941 -3.43 -5.64 41.30
CA LEU A 941 -4.53 -4.84 41.83
C LEU A 941 -5.25 -5.57 42.97
N LYS A 942 -5.29 -4.98 44.16
CA LYS A 942 -6.13 -5.43 45.29
C LYS A 942 -7.27 -4.43 45.53
N ASN A 943 -8.19 -4.80 46.40
CA ASN A 943 -9.33 -3.95 46.76
C ASN A 943 -8.92 -2.59 47.35
N ASP A 944 -7.81 -2.52 48.10
CA ASP A 944 -7.34 -1.33 48.84
C ASP A 944 -5.87 -0.95 48.55
N SER A 945 -5.18 -1.70 47.67
CA SER A 945 -3.79 -1.39 47.32
C SER A 945 -3.39 -1.86 45.92
N ILE A 946 -2.34 -1.24 45.39
CA ILE A 946 -1.64 -1.68 44.18
C ILE A 946 -0.24 -2.14 44.57
N ILE A 947 0.13 -3.37 44.20
CA ILE A 947 1.49 -3.87 44.35
C ILE A 947 2.19 -3.81 43.00
N ILE A 948 3.36 -3.18 42.98
CA ILE A 948 4.17 -2.98 41.77
C ILE A 948 5.49 -3.71 41.98
N GLU A 949 5.81 -4.63 41.07
CA GLU A 949 7.09 -5.34 41.04
C GLU A 949 8.04 -4.63 40.08
N ILE A 950 9.21 -4.21 40.57
CA ILE A 950 10.23 -3.49 39.81
C ILE A 950 11.48 -4.37 39.71
N GLU A 951 12.10 -4.41 38.53
CA GLU A 951 13.33 -5.17 38.23
C GLU A 951 14.44 -4.27 37.68
N ASN A 952 15.69 -4.75 37.76
CA ASN A 952 16.88 -4.31 37.02
C ASN A 952 17.50 -2.98 37.44
N LEU A 953 18.21 -3.00 38.57
CA LEU A 953 19.07 -1.90 38.98
C LEU A 953 20.32 -2.47 39.67
N ARG A 954 21.50 -2.35 39.04
CA ARG A 954 22.77 -2.45 39.78
C ARG A 954 23.04 -1.14 40.52
N LYS A 955 23.49 -1.34 41.78
CA LYS A 955 24.10 -0.54 42.86
C LYS A 955 24.38 0.98 42.80
N ASP A 956 23.98 1.74 41.78
CA ASP A 956 24.29 3.17 41.78
C ASP A 956 23.18 4.00 42.45
N ASP A 957 23.55 5.12 43.09
CA ASP A 957 22.69 6.06 43.82
C ASP A 957 21.70 6.84 42.90
N ILE A 958 21.15 6.19 41.87
CA ILE A 958 20.16 6.77 40.98
C ILE A 958 18.80 6.76 41.72
N GLU A 959 18.31 7.97 42.06
CA GLU A 959 16.92 8.15 42.43
C GLU A 959 16.05 8.04 41.18
N THR A 960 15.11 7.09 41.18
CA THR A 960 14.06 6.99 40.15
C THR A 960 12.73 7.44 40.73
N GLU A 961 11.82 7.86 39.85
CA GLU A 961 10.48 8.31 40.21
C GLU A 961 9.45 7.31 39.67
N LEU A 962 8.72 6.68 40.57
CA LEU A 962 7.51 5.92 40.27
C LEU A 962 6.31 6.86 40.38
N LYS A 963 5.55 6.99 39.30
CA LYS A 963 4.40 7.89 39.21
C LYS A 963 3.12 7.08 39.09
N LEU A 964 2.16 7.35 39.97
CA LEU A 964 0.78 6.90 39.86
C LEU A 964 -0.08 8.10 39.48
N SER A 965 -0.71 8.06 38.31
CA SER A 965 -1.57 9.13 37.80
C SER A 965 -2.98 8.61 37.58
N SER A 966 -3.98 9.45 37.81
CA SER A 966 -5.35 9.14 37.37
C SER A 966 -5.51 9.42 35.88
N ILE A 967 -6.32 8.60 35.22
CA ILE A 967 -6.68 8.77 33.81
C ILE A 967 -7.68 9.91 33.65
N ASP A 968 -8.63 10.06 34.58
CA ASP A 968 -9.56 11.18 34.57
C ASP A 968 -8.88 12.39 35.24
N LYS A 969 -8.45 13.36 34.43
CA LYS A 969 -7.76 14.60 34.86
C LYS A 969 -8.53 15.40 35.93
N LYS A 970 -9.78 15.03 36.24
CA LYS A 970 -10.65 15.64 37.24
C LYS A 970 -10.51 15.08 38.67
N SER A 971 -9.95 13.88 38.88
CA SER A 971 -9.78 13.31 40.22
C SER A 971 -8.50 12.50 40.33
N LEU A 972 -7.69 12.82 41.37
CA LEU A 972 -6.29 12.42 41.67
C LEU A 972 -5.18 13.27 40.99
N LYS A 973 -4.59 14.18 41.79
CA LYS A 973 -3.29 14.81 41.54
C LYS A 973 -2.23 13.70 41.63
N SER A 974 -1.49 13.42 40.58
CA SER A 974 -0.49 12.34 40.53
C SER A 974 0.37 12.20 41.80
N MET A 975 0.64 10.96 42.22
CA MET A 975 1.60 10.65 43.29
C MET A 975 2.94 10.27 42.68
N THR A 976 4.03 10.83 43.20
CA THR A 976 5.41 10.47 42.81
C THR A 976 6.14 9.91 44.03
N ILE A 977 6.73 8.73 43.88
CA ILE A 977 7.53 8.07 44.90
C ILE A 977 8.98 8.05 44.40
N LYS A 978 9.87 8.70 45.15
CA LYS A 978 11.31 8.60 44.92
C LYS A 978 11.83 7.29 45.48
N MET A 979 12.58 6.56 44.67
CA MET A 979 13.10 5.25 45.01
C MET A 979 14.58 5.18 44.67
N LYS A 980 15.37 4.50 45.51
CA LYS A 980 16.73 4.10 45.13
C LYS A 980 16.70 2.84 44.30
N ALA A 981 17.56 2.81 43.31
CA ALA A 981 17.69 1.73 42.37
C ALA A 981 18.21 0.42 43.01
N LEU A 982 17.42 -0.67 43.04
CA LEU A 982 17.78 -2.01 43.56
C LEU A 982 17.38 -3.19 42.65
N GLU A 983 18.10 -4.33 42.74
CA GLU A 983 17.98 -5.50 41.84
C GLU A 983 16.53 -5.99 41.62
N LYS A 984 15.74 -6.13 42.69
CA LYS A 984 14.28 -6.36 42.65
C LYS A 984 13.60 -5.74 43.88
N GLN A 985 12.47 -5.07 43.69
CA GLN A 985 11.67 -4.50 44.78
C GLN A 985 10.17 -4.65 44.53
N PHE A 986 9.41 -4.72 45.63
CA PHE A 986 7.95 -4.57 45.62
C PHE A 986 7.58 -3.25 46.28
N VAL A 987 6.75 -2.46 45.59
CA VAL A 987 6.15 -1.24 46.13
C VAL A 987 4.67 -1.48 46.31
N GLU A 988 4.16 -1.34 47.53
CA GLU A 988 2.73 -1.36 47.80
C GLU A 988 2.23 0.07 48.03
N ILE A 989 1.30 0.51 47.18
CA ILE A 989 0.63 1.81 47.29
C ILE A 989 -0.78 1.54 47.80
N ARG A 990 -1.14 2.08 48.96
CA ARG A 990 -2.52 2.03 49.49
C ARG A 990 -3.32 3.20 48.92
N ILE A 991 -4.50 2.91 48.37
CA ILE A 991 -5.36 3.89 47.64
C ILE A 991 -6.43 4.45 48.56
#